data_AF-A0A8K0T7M4-F1
#
_entry.id   AF-A0A8K0T7M4-F1
#
_cell.length_a   1.000
_cell.length_b   1.000
_cell.length_c   1.000
_cell.angle_alpha   90.00
_cell.angle_beta   90.00
_cell.angle_gamma   90.00
#
_symmetry.space_group_name_H-M   'P 1'
#
loop_
_entity.id
_entity.type
_entity.pdbx_description
1 polymer ?
#
loop_
_entity_poly.entity_id
_entity_poly.type
_entity_poly.pdbx_seq_one_letter_code
_entity_poly.pdbx_strand_id
1 'polypeptide(L)'
;MAEQAPDASDSVSAPDLATAAGSAAEPGSEQNTNILDNIKGSLKQKNDTSRFVGLTMLRSFLDSPSELKDDEAVLLSLWECISSRFLDRLIKSKAAKEGGQSTIDLGVSVTYKFAVLLPETAKRDARLVGRIPVLVEAVLHSSEETTLLILQTLLELVTFSEGAQALVNISDLSPLVEIAPSHPLVLDIFERSWLNAMTVADDKTALRNSIDDNIQRLISSFKGTDGVTLLRFLGDFLRRSHPEALPLQPKWIKQITDHVRNLLTQRPNPEARNSYILVSASLLEVYPADAARLLFASDSTTTDKPFSYLFVTLVLTEIRAVVPRLLTLLNDPTYPTTAKRLGSAFDIATHFIAYLLRVMDDMLDGKSDTSMMPAEFLLKLRTSLSETLSLAVEYLRDRWDASVAGAMGLHPDARPGAAEQWTGYLPISWESSRDVVDNDPLLLAMIRTLAIWLREDDNKLLRKEAAGLTDMFLDLYQASSPAKLDFRSPVLVAMEGIIGESKGIDAFTTNGGWKILASDLIAILRSTSKEACSVADASRGQEIVRVLMPYAEAEDNGTEEDWMGLVTHVAAWVPPDTPQGLAMLDFQAAVLQLVTTLLVNAREGMRKRYVHSSSAIVGIAKQLRAQAGAGNASLLESLDDVVTTLGRLR
;
A
#
# COMPACT_ATOMS: atom_id res chain seq x y z
N MET A 1 62.96 1.08 -11.17
CA MET A 1 64.24 1.45 -10.57
C MET A 1 64.41 0.62 -9.32
N ALA A 2 65.52 -0.11 -9.25
CA ALA A 2 65.93 -0.95 -8.15
C ALA A 2 66.76 -0.14 -7.14
N GLU A 3 66.69 -0.53 -5.87
CA GLU A 3 67.74 -0.34 -4.84
C GLU A 3 67.33 -1.23 -3.64
N GLN A 4 67.90 -2.42 -3.46
CA GLN A 4 69.19 -2.78 -2.83
C GLN A 4 69.24 -2.64 -1.29
N ALA A 5 69.67 -3.75 -0.68
CA ALA A 5 69.78 -4.10 0.74
C ALA A 5 70.99 -3.43 1.45
N PRO A 6 71.27 -3.70 2.75
CA PRO A 6 71.99 -4.92 3.20
C PRO A 6 71.46 -5.49 4.55
N ASP A 7 71.47 -6.80 4.83
CA ASP A 7 72.57 -7.77 5.10
C ASP A 7 73.12 -7.73 6.54
N ALA A 8 72.95 -8.82 7.29
CA ALA A 8 73.86 -9.31 8.35
C ALA A 8 73.36 -10.65 8.94
N SER A 9 74.18 -11.67 8.75
CA SER A 9 74.14 -13.06 9.22
C SER A 9 74.39 -13.21 10.74
N ASP A 10 73.93 -14.29 11.38
CA ASP A 10 74.75 -15.50 11.59
C ASP A 10 74.23 -16.54 12.60
N SER A 11 74.64 -17.79 12.34
CA SER A 11 74.78 -18.98 13.22
C SER A 11 73.52 -19.82 13.55
N VAL A 12 73.28 -20.95 12.87
CA VAL A 12 73.90 -22.31 12.97
C VAL A 12 73.34 -23.15 14.14
N SER A 13 72.53 -24.18 13.81
CA SER A 13 72.73 -25.60 14.16
C SER A 13 71.54 -26.48 13.69
N ALA A 14 71.80 -27.37 12.72
CA ALA A 14 71.01 -28.57 12.36
C ALA A 14 71.53 -29.78 13.22
N PRO A 15 70.91 -30.99 13.29
CA PRO A 15 70.08 -31.65 12.27
C PRO A 15 68.87 -32.51 12.76
N ASP A 16 68.19 -33.08 11.77
CA ASP A 16 67.14 -34.11 11.72
C ASP A 16 66.90 -35.03 12.93
N LEU A 17 65.62 -35.31 13.22
CA LEU A 17 65.08 -36.67 13.30
C LEU A 17 63.54 -36.68 13.38
N ALA A 18 62.94 -37.52 12.56
CA ALA A 18 61.51 -37.79 12.44
C ALA A 18 60.87 -38.28 13.75
N THR A 19 59.60 -37.90 14.00
CA THR A 19 58.63 -38.80 14.63
C THR A 19 57.19 -38.38 14.41
N ALA A 20 56.45 -39.32 13.81
CA ALA A 20 55.09 -39.75 14.13
C ALA A 20 53.96 -38.70 14.22
N ALA A 21 53.03 -38.85 13.27
CA ALA A 21 51.63 -38.50 13.40
C ALA A 21 51.05 -38.97 14.74
N GLY A 22 50.60 -38.01 15.54
CA GLY A 22 49.69 -38.20 16.66
C GLY A 22 48.53 -37.23 16.49
N SER A 23 47.49 -37.67 15.78
CA SER A 23 46.19 -37.02 15.80
C SER A 23 45.62 -37.20 17.21
N ALA A 24 45.77 -36.16 18.03
CA ALA A 24 44.99 -36.02 19.25
C ALA A 24 43.63 -35.48 18.84
N ALA A 25 42.66 -36.37 18.65
CA ALA A 25 41.26 -36.01 18.52
C ALA A 25 40.81 -35.32 19.81
N GLU A 26 40.16 -34.17 19.67
CA GLU A 26 39.56 -33.45 20.78
C GLU A 26 38.46 -34.31 21.44
N PRO A 27 38.47 -34.49 22.77
CA PRO A 27 37.56 -35.40 23.50
C PRO A 27 36.07 -34.99 23.47
N GLY A 28 35.73 -33.82 22.91
CA GLY A 28 34.34 -33.38 22.75
C GLY A 28 33.62 -33.94 21.51
N SER A 29 34.36 -34.38 20.49
CA SER A 29 33.78 -34.82 19.20
C SER A 29 33.16 -36.23 19.29
N GLU A 30 33.82 -37.18 19.95
CA GLU A 30 33.36 -38.58 20.06
C GLU A 30 32.17 -38.78 21.02
N GLN A 31 32.04 -37.95 22.06
CA GLN A 31 30.89 -38.02 22.97
C GLN A 31 29.62 -37.53 22.30
N ASN A 32 29.72 -36.47 21.49
CA ASN A 32 28.58 -35.91 20.78
C ASN A 32 28.08 -36.80 19.64
N THR A 33 28.97 -37.47 18.90
CA THR A 33 28.58 -38.46 17.89
C THR A 33 27.87 -39.67 18.50
N ASN A 34 28.35 -40.17 19.64
CA ASN A 34 27.68 -41.27 20.36
C ASN A 34 26.27 -40.89 20.84
N ILE A 35 26.06 -39.66 21.30
CA ILE A 35 24.73 -39.16 21.69
C ILE A 35 23.79 -39.11 20.47
N LEU A 36 24.26 -38.59 19.33
CA LEU A 36 23.50 -38.52 18.09
C LEU A 36 23.09 -39.90 17.56
N ASP A 37 24.00 -40.87 17.60
CA ASP A 37 23.72 -42.25 17.17
C ASP A 37 22.71 -42.95 18.08
N ASN A 38 22.78 -42.71 19.40
CA ASN A 38 21.80 -43.21 20.36
C ASN A 38 20.40 -42.60 20.14
N ILE A 39 20.33 -41.30 19.83
CA ILE A 39 19.07 -40.62 19.47
C ILE A 39 18.49 -41.22 18.19
N LYS A 40 19.29 -41.29 17.12
CA LYS A 40 18.87 -41.85 15.82
C LYS A 40 18.43 -43.31 15.95
N GLY A 41 19.19 -44.10 16.71
CA GLY A 41 18.88 -45.50 17.00
C GLY A 41 17.53 -45.65 17.69
N SER A 42 17.26 -44.83 18.72
CA SER A 42 16.01 -44.86 19.49
C SER A 42 14.79 -44.41 18.68
N LEU A 43 14.93 -43.39 17.83
CA LEU A 43 13.85 -42.86 16.98
C LEU A 43 13.45 -43.82 15.85
N LYS A 44 14.41 -44.59 15.29
CA LYS A 44 14.15 -45.57 14.23
C LYS A 44 13.48 -46.86 14.70
N GLN A 45 13.45 -47.13 16.00
CA GLN A 45 12.81 -48.34 16.54
C GLN A 45 11.29 -48.33 16.30
N LYS A 46 10.67 -49.52 16.31
CA LYS A 46 9.21 -49.67 16.10
C LYS A 46 8.38 -49.44 17.37
N ASN A 47 8.98 -49.57 18.56
CA ASN A 47 8.28 -49.40 19.84
C ASN A 47 8.10 -47.91 20.18
N ASP A 48 6.87 -47.54 20.54
CA ASP A 48 6.50 -46.18 20.96
C ASP A 48 7.27 -45.72 22.21
N THR A 49 7.62 -46.62 23.14
CA THR A 49 8.43 -46.28 24.33
C THR A 49 9.83 -45.82 23.95
N SER A 50 10.50 -46.56 23.05
CA SER A 50 11.85 -46.21 22.58
C SER A 50 11.86 -44.90 21.80
N ARG A 51 10.82 -44.66 20.98
CA ARG A 51 10.66 -43.40 20.26
C ARG A 51 10.42 -42.23 21.20
N PHE A 52 9.61 -42.43 22.25
CA PHE A 52 9.36 -41.42 23.26
C PHE A 52 10.65 -41.03 24.00
N VAL A 53 11.43 -42.02 24.44
CA VAL A 53 12.75 -41.79 25.06
C VAL A 53 13.68 -41.06 24.08
N GLY A 54 13.71 -41.49 22.81
CA GLY A 54 14.47 -40.84 21.75
C GLY A 54 14.09 -39.37 21.55
N LEU A 55 12.80 -39.02 21.59
CA LEU A 55 12.34 -37.63 21.50
C LEU A 55 12.70 -36.80 22.73
N THR A 56 12.66 -37.39 23.93
CA THR A 56 13.09 -36.69 25.16
C THR A 56 14.59 -36.40 25.12
N MET A 57 15.41 -37.36 24.68
CA MET A 57 16.85 -37.16 24.46
C MET A 57 17.10 -36.11 23.38
N LEU A 58 16.34 -36.17 22.27
CA LEU A 58 16.42 -35.20 21.19
C LEU A 58 16.06 -33.79 21.68
N ARG A 59 15.00 -33.63 22.47
CA ARG A 59 14.63 -32.33 23.05
C ARG A 59 15.77 -31.78 23.90
N SER A 60 16.31 -32.58 24.83
CA SER A 60 17.44 -32.17 25.67
C SER A 60 18.67 -31.77 24.84
N PHE A 61 18.95 -32.53 23.77
CA PHE A 61 19.99 -32.16 22.81
C PHE A 61 19.66 -30.80 22.18
N LEU A 62 18.45 -30.63 21.60
CA LEU A 62 17.93 -29.40 20.98
C LEU A 62 17.75 -28.20 21.94
N ASP A 63 17.91 -28.39 23.25
CA ASP A 63 17.98 -27.32 24.25
C ASP A 63 19.42 -26.98 24.72
N SER A 64 20.41 -27.87 24.52
CA SER A 64 21.82 -27.65 24.94
C SER A 64 22.62 -26.67 24.05
N PRO A 65 23.54 -25.83 24.54
CA PRO A 65 24.29 -24.85 23.71
C PRO A 65 25.40 -25.48 22.83
N SER A 66 25.07 -26.47 22.00
CA SER A 66 26.00 -27.23 21.15
C SER A 66 26.08 -26.65 19.73
N GLU A 67 27.31 -26.48 19.21
CA GLU A 67 27.60 -26.05 17.84
C GLU A 67 27.07 -27.03 16.77
N LEU A 68 26.84 -28.30 17.14
CA LEU A 68 26.27 -29.32 16.24
C LEU A 68 24.79 -29.08 15.87
N LYS A 69 24.15 -28.11 16.50
CA LYS A 69 22.80 -27.65 16.13
C LYS A 69 22.81 -26.67 14.97
N ASP A 70 23.94 -26.03 14.74
CA ASP A 70 24.10 -25.10 13.63
C ASP A 70 24.51 -25.85 12.34
N ASP A 71 24.77 -27.17 12.46
CA ASP A 71 25.00 -28.06 11.32
C ASP A 71 23.67 -28.53 10.70
N GLU A 72 23.36 -27.97 9.52
CA GLU A 72 22.16 -28.30 8.75
C GLU A 72 22.04 -29.79 8.42
N ALA A 73 23.15 -30.48 8.11
CA ALA A 73 23.13 -31.89 7.74
C ALA A 73 22.78 -32.78 8.94
N VAL A 74 23.27 -32.41 10.12
CA VAL A 74 22.91 -33.08 11.38
C VAL A 74 21.41 -32.93 11.66
N LEU A 75 20.88 -31.71 11.59
CA LEU A 75 19.45 -31.43 11.82
C LEU A 75 18.54 -32.18 10.84
N LEU A 76 18.86 -32.16 9.54
CA LEU A 76 18.13 -32.90 8.52
C LEU A 76 18.13 -34.41 8.82
N SER A 77 19.29 -34.96 9.15
CA SER A 77 19.40 -36.40 9.46
C SER A 77 18.60 -36.80 10.71
N LEU A 78 18.49 -35.92 11.71
CA LEU A 78 17.68 -36.15 12.90
C LEU A 78 16.19 -36.05 12.59
N TRP A 79 15.77 -35.02 11.84
CA TRP A 79 14.39 -34.84 11.38
C TRP A 79 13.91 -36.04 10.57
N GLU A 80 14.78 -36.56 9.69
CA GLU A 80 14.47 -37.71 8.85
C GLU A 80 14.14 -38.97 9.66
N CYS A 81 14.78 -39.14 10.82
CA CYS A 81 14.58 -40.29 11.70
C CYS A 81 13.25 -40.27 12.46
N ILE A 82 12.56 -39.12 12.52
CA ILE A 82 11.31 -38.97 13.28
C ILE A 82 10.13 -39.48 12.44
N SER A 83 9.39 -40.44 13.00
CA SER A 83 8.14 -40.92 12.39
C SER A 83 7.06 -39.84 12.47
N SER A 84 6.56 -39.40 11.30
CA SER A 84 5.51 -38.37 11.23
C SER A 84 4.22 -38.81 11.96
N ARG A 85 3.76 -40.03 11.70
CA ARG A 85 2.58 -40.60 12.36
C ARG A 85 2.73 -40.71 13.87
N PHE A 86 3.93 -41.01 14.37
CA PHE A 86 4.17 -41.10 15.81
C PHE A 86 4.05 -39.72 16.45
N LEU A 87 4.69 -38.70 15.89
CA LEU A 87 4.64 -37.34 16.40
C LEU A 87 3.21 -36.76 16.31
N ASP A 88 2.43 -37.08 15.28
CA ASP A 88 1.00 -36.71 15.20
C ASP A 88 0.17 -37.34 16.32
N ARG A 89 0.44 -38.62 16.66
CA ARG A 89 -0.23 -39.29 17.78
C ARG A 89 0.10 -38.67 19.13
N LEU A 90 1.31 -38.13 19.31
CA LEU A 90 1.69 -37.42 20.53
C LEU A 90 0.90 -36.12 20.67
N ILE A 91 0.83 -35.33 19.60
CA ILE A 91 0.12 -34.04 19.57
C ILE A 91 -1.40 -34.24 19.73
N LYS A 92 -1.98 -35.32 19.16
CA LYS A 92 -3.40 -35.68 19.31
C LYS A 92 -3.75 -36.35 20.64
N SER A 93 -2.78 -36.51 21.55
CA SER A 93 -3.06 -37.10 22.86
C SER A 93 -4.07 -36.23 23.61
N LYS A 94 -4.96 -36.85 24.40
CA LYS A 94 -5.93 -36.10 25.20
C LYS A 94 -5.31 -35.75 26.55
N ALA A 95 -5.23 -34.47 26.88
CA ALA A 95 -4.70 -33.98 28.16
C ALA A 95 -5.41 -34.57 29.39
N ALA A 96 -6.68 -34.98 29.26
CA ALA A 96 -7.47 -35.58 30.33
C ALA A 96 -7.05 -37.02 30.73
N LYS A 97 -6.12 -37.65 30.00
CA LYS A 97 -5.53 -38.95 30.39
C LYS A 97 -4.23 -38.73 31.17
N GLU A 98 -3.93 -39.59 32.14
CA GLU A 98 -2.66 -39.54 32.89
C GLU A 98 -1.46 -39.46 31.93
N GLY A 99 -0.59 -38.46 32.11
CA GLY A 99 0.56 -38.22 31.23
C GLY A 99 0.23 -37.66 29.84
N GLY A 100 -1.03 -37.33 29.56
CA GLY A 100 -1.46 -36.76 28.28
C GLY A 100 -0.79 -35.42 27.99
N GLN A 101 -0.71 -34.53 28.97
CA GLN A 101 -0.12 -33.20 28.80
C GLN A 101 1.38 -33.26 28.46
N SER A 102 2.17 -34.04 29.20
CA SER A 102 3.61 -34.19 28.93
C SER A 102 3.90 -34.80 27.56
N THR A 103 2.97 -35.60 27.04
CA THR A 103 3.03 -36.18 25.70
C THR A 103 2.83 -35.12 24.61
N ILE A 104 1.83 -34.24 24.78
CA ILE A 104 1.57 -33.11 23.88
C ILE A 104 2.75 -32.15 23.92
N ASP A 105 3.19 -31.76 25.13
CA ASP A 105 4.27 -30.81 25.36
C ASP A 105 5.57 -31.25 24.68
N LEU A 106 5.91 -32.54 24.78
CA LEU A 106 7.09 -33.09 24.11
C LEU A 106 6.94 -33.04 22.58
N GLY A 107 5.79 -33.46 22.05
CA GLY A 107 5.53 -33.45 20.60
C GLY A 107 5.56 -32.05 20.00
N VAL A 108 4.90 -31.10 20.64
CA VAL A 108 4.89 -29.68 20.24
C VAL A 108 6.28 -29.08 20.37
N SER A 109 6.97 -29.28 21.49
CA SER A 109 8.30 -28.72 21.72
C SER A 109 9.31 -29.18 20.66
N VAL A 110 9.33 -30.47 20.32
CA VAL A 110 10.20 -30.98 19.25
C VAL A 110 9.80 -30.39 17.90
N THR A 111 8.51 -30.31 17.58
CA THR A 111 8.02 -29.73 16.31
C THR A 111 8.43 -28.26 16.19
N TYR A 112 8.24 -27.47 17.24
CA TYR A 112 8.64 -26.07 17.31
C TYR A 112 10.14 -25.89 17.06
N LYS A 113 10.99 -26.69 17.73
CA LYS A 113 12.44 -26.60 17.55
C LYS A 113 12.86 -26.87 16.11
N PHE A 114 12.27 -27.86 15.45
CA PHE A 114 12.57 -28.10 14.03
C PHE A 114 11.97 -27.03 13.11
N ALA A 115 10.81 -26.45 13.43
CA ALA A 115 10.28 -25.33 12.66
C ALA A 115 11.22 -24.11 12.68
N VAL A 116 11.91 -23.87 13.79
CA VAL A 116 12.87 -22.76 13.92
C VAL A 116 14.23 -23.11 13.32
N LEU A 117 14.75 -24.32 13.55
CA LEU A 117 16.14 -24.66 13.26
C LEU A 117 16.38 -25.30 11.88
N LEU A 118 15.37 -25.90 11.24
CA LEU A 118 15.58 -26.52 9.94
C LEU A 118 15.95 -25.50 8.87
N PRO A 119 16.71 -25.89 7.83
CA PRO A 119 16.91 -25.03 6.67
C PRO A 119 15.57 -24.77 5.96
N GLU A 120 15.47 -23.60 5.32
CA GLU A 120 14.26 -23.09 4.67
C GLU A 120 13.61 -24.08 3.70
N THR A 121 14.40 -24.88 2.99
CA THR A 121 13.90 -25.92 2.06
C THR A 121 13.16 -27.04 2.79
N ALA A 122 13.65 -27.45 3.95
CA ALA A 122 13.03 -28.50 4.76
C ALA A 122 11.82 -27.99 5.55
N LYS A 123 11.78 -26.69 5.88
CA LYS A 123 10.58 -26.08 6.50
C LYS A 123 9.35 -26.15 5.60
N ARG A 124 9.54 -26.13 4.28
CA ARG A 124 8.49 -26.22 3.25
C ARG A 124 8.05 -27.65 2.93
N ASP A 125 8.74 -28.66 3.46
CA ASP A 125 8.41 -30.06 3.21
C ASP A 125 7.03 -30.41 3.83
N ALA A 126 6.27 -31.23 3.10
CA ALA A 126 5.01 -31.82 3.54
C ALA A 126 5.11 -32.54 4.89
N ARG A 127 6.29 -33.02 5.30
CA ARG A 127 6.50 -33.62 6.63
C ARG A 127 6.26 -32.66 7.79
N LEU A 128 6.55 -31.37 7.59
CA LEU A 128 6.39 -30.33 8.59
C LEU A 128 5.11 -29.54 8.35
N VAL A 129 4.88 -29.08 7.12
CA VAL A 129 3.66 -28.36 6.71
C VAL A 129 2.39 -29.20 6.94
N GLY A 130 2.46 -30.51 6.70
CA GLY A 130 1.34 -31.43 6.92
C GLY A 130 0.90 -31.58 8.38
N ARG A 131 1.64 -31.01 9.34
CA ARG A 131 1.28 -31.01 10.77
C ARG A 131 0.36 -29.87 11.17
N ILE A 132 0.22 -28.83 10.33
CA ILE A 132 -0.59 -27.65 10.65
C ILE A 132 -2.01 -28.03 11.13
N PRO A 133 -2.77 -28.95 10.47
CA PRO A 133 -4.09 -29.32 10.95
C PRO A 133 -4.09 -29.91 12.36
N VAL A 134 -3.08 -30.73 12.68
CA VAL A 134 -2.95 -31.39 13.98
C VAL A 134 -2.57 -30.40 15.08
N LEU A 135 -1.73 -29.42 14.75
CA LEU A 135 -1.36 -28.33 15.65
C LEU A 135 -2.57 -27.45 15.97
N VAL A 136 -3.40 -27.11 14.98
CA VAL A 136 -4.65 -26.35 15.17
C VAL A 136 -5.62 -27.08 16.11
N GLU A 137 -5.83 -28.39 15.92
CA GLU A 137 -6.68 -29.20 16.80
C GLU A 137 -6.19 -29.23 18.26
N ALA A 138 -4.87 -29.19 18.48
CA ALA A 138 -4.27 -29.32 19.81
C ALA A 138 -4.34 -28.04 20.67
N VAL A 139 -4.63 -26.88 20.06
CA VAL A 139 -4.65 -25.56 20.73
C VAL A 139 -5.56 -25.54 21.96
N LEU A 140 -6.79 -26.05 21.84
CA LEU A 140 -7.78 -26.02 22.93
C LEU A 140 -7.53 -27.06 24.03
N HIS A 141 -6.57 -27.95 23.83
CA HIS A 141 -6.30 -29.08 24.73
C HIS A 141 -4.90 -29.02 25.33
N SER A 142 -4.18 -27.92 25.12
CA SER A 142 -2.81 -27.72 25.59
C SER A 142 -2.75 -26.77 26.79
N SER A 143 -1.66 -26.83 27.56
CA SER A 143 -1.32 -25.82 28.55
C SER A 143 -1.03 -24.48 27.86
N GLU A 144 -1.07 -23.38 28.60
CA GLU A 144 -0.82 -22.03 28.07
C GLU A 144 0.56 -21.91 27.39
N GLU A 145 1.61 -22.47 28.02
CA GLU A 145 2.97 -22.50 27.46
C GLU A 145 3.03 -23.29 26.14
N THR A 146 2.37 -24.45 26.09
CA THR A 146 2.35 -25.30 24.91
C THR A 146 1.51 -24.69 23.79
N THR A 147 0.40 -24.02 24.12
CA THR A 147 -0.39 -23.23 23.17
C THR A 147 0.45 -22.12 22.54
N LEU A 148 1.27 -21.42 23.33
CA LEU A 148 2.18 -20.39 22.80
C LEU A 148 3.19 -20.98 21.81
N LEU A 149 3.79 -22.15 22.13
CA LEU A 149 4.69 -22.85 21.20
C LEU A 149 3.97 -23.31 19.93
N ILE A 150 2.72 -23.77 20.03
CA ILE A 150 1.90 -24.12 18.86
C ILE A 150 1.73 -22.88 17.97
N LEU A 151 1.32 -21.74 18.54
CA LEU A 151 1.10 -20.51 17.79
C LEU A 151 2.37 -20.00 17.11
N GLN A 152 3.52 -20.04 17.81
CA GLN A 152 4.81 -19.68 17.21
C GLN A 152 5.20 -20.63 16.08
N THR A 153 4.97 -21.93 16.26
CA THR A 153 5.20 -22.94 15.20
C THR A 153 4.33 -22.65 13.98
N LEU A 154 3.03 -22.41 14.19
CA LEU A 154 2.10 -22.10 13.10
C LEU A 154 2.53 -20.83 12.37
N LEU A 155 2.90 -19.77 13.10
CA LEU A 155 3.35 -18.50 12.54
C LEU A 155 4.58 -18.69 11.64
N GLU A 156 5.57 -19.45 12.09
CA GLU A 156 6.77 -19.78 11.32
C GLU A 156 6.42 -20.54 10.03
N LEU A 157 5.54 -21.54 10.10
CA LEU A 157 5.18 -22.35 8.94
C LEU A 157 4.36 -21.58 7.89
N VAL A 158 3.45 -20.70 8.32
CA VAL A 158 2.63 -19.91 7.38
C VAL A 158 3.40 -18.74 6.75
N THR A 159 4.66 -18.50 7.14
CA THR A 159 5.53 -17.57 6.42
C THR A 159 5.85 -18.05 5.00
N PHE A 160 5.71 -19.35 4.74
CA PHE A 160 5.85 -19.96 3.42
C PHE A 160 4.48 -20.16 2.76
N SER A 161 4.46 -20.13 1.42
CA SER A 161 3.22 -20.30 0.66
C SER A 161 2.63 -21.71 0.83
N GLU A 162 3.46 -22.74 0.97
CA GLU A 162 3.01 -24.11 1.20
C GLU A 162 2.29 -24.24 2.56
N GLY A 163 2.86 -23.64 3.60
CA GLY A 163 2.25 -23.60 4.94
C GLY A 163 0.97 -22.78 4.98
N ALA A 164 0.97 -21.63 4.31
CA ALA A 164 -0.21 -20.79 4.14
C ALA A 164 -1.37 -21.53 3.46
N GLN A 165 -1.10 -22.23 2.35
CA GLN A 165 -2.11 -23.05 1.66
C GLN A 165 -2.61 -24.20 2.54
N ALA A 166 -1.72 -24.86 3.26
CA ALA A 166 -2.11 -25.92 4.18
C ALA A 166 -3.05 -25.42 5.29
N LEU A 167 -2.83 -24.21 5.83
CA LEU A 167 -3.75 -23.60 6.79
C LEU A 167 -5.11 -23.24 6.15
N VAL A 168 -5.10 -22.61 4.98
CA VAL A 168 -6.32 -22.19 4.27
C VAL A 168 -7.23 -23.39 3.94
N ASN A 169 -6.64 -24.55 3.66
CA ASN A 169 -7.36 -25.78 3.32
C ASN A 169 -7.92 -26.55 4.54
N ILE A 170 -7.70 -26.06 5.77
CA ILE A 170 -8.28 -26.67 6.97
C ILE A 170 -9.77 -26.39 7.03
N SER A 171 -10.56 -27.45 7.21
CA SER A 171 -12.03 -27.37 7.27
C SER A 171 -12.56 -26.65 8.50
N ASP A 172 -11.86 -26.75 9.64
CA ASP A 172 -12.27 -26.13 10.89
C ASP A 172 -11.12 -25.38 11.58
N LEU A 173 -11.19 -24.05 11.51
CA LEU A 173 -10.26 -23.13 12.18
C LEU A 173 -10.86 -22.53 13.46
N SER A 174 -12.01 -23.03 13.92
CA SER A 174 -12.67 -22.58 15.16
C SER A 174 -11.76 -22.64 16.40
N PRO A 175 -10.87 -23.65 16.58
CA PRO A 175 -9.93 -23.66 17.70
C PRO A 175 -9.06 -22.40 17.80
N LEU A 176 -8.58 -21.89 16.66
CA LEU A 176 -7.81 -20.64 16.62
C LEU A 176 -8.70 -19.43 16.90
N VAL A 177 -9.89 -19.40 16.29
CA VAL A 177 -10.83 -18.27 16.44
C VAL A 177 -11.29 -18.09 17.89
N GLU A 178 -11.52 -19.20 18.61
CA GLU A 178 -11.97 -19.18 20.01
C GLU A 178 -10.91 -18.56 20.94
N ILE A 179 -9.63 -18.85 20.71
CA ILE A 179 -8.54 -18.33 21.55
C ILE A 179 -8.00 -16.96 21.11
N ALA A 180 -8.39 -16.48 19.93
CA ALA A 180 -7.88 -15.22 19.35
C ALA A 180 -8.03 -13.99 20.27
N PRO A 181 -9.12 -13.80 21.04
CA PRO A 181 -9.24 -12.69 21.97
C PRO A 181 -8.21 -12.71 23.12
N SER A 182 -7.75 -13.90 23.51
CA SER A 182 -6.75 -14.08 24.58
C SER A 182 -5.32 -14.18 24.05
N HIS A 183 -5.14 -14.56 22.78
CA HIS A 183 -3.85 -14.74 22.14
C HIS A 183 -3.78 -14.01 20.79
N PRO A 184 -3.32 -12.74 20.77
CA PRO A 184 -3.26 -11.92 19.55
C PRO A 184 -2.43 -12.51 18.41
N LEU A 185 -1.45 -13.40 18.70
CA LEU A 185 -0.64 -14.11 17.70
C LEU A 185 -1.49 -14.89 16.68
N VAL A 186 -2.71 -15.28 17.04
CA VAL A 186 -3.65 -15.91 16.10
C VAL A 186 -3.97 -15.00 14.93
N LEU A 187 -4.12 -13.70 15.17
CA LEU A 187 -4.39 -12.71 14.12
C LEU A 187 -3.19 -12.58 13.18
N ASP A 188 -1.97 -12.62 13.71
CA ASP A 188 -0.74 -12.62 12.90
C ASP A 188 -0.64 -13.88 12.01
N ILE A 189 -1.05 -15.05 12.53
CA ILE A 189 -1.12 -16.30 11.76
C ILE A 189 -2.13 -16.17 10.60
N PHE A 190 -3.35 -15.66 10.88
CA PHE A 190 -4.36 -15.45 9.84
C PHE A 190 -3.87 -14.45 8.79
N GLU A 191 -3.32 -13.32 9.22
CA GLU A 191 -2.80 -12.30 8.31
C GLU A 191 -1.70 -12.86 7.40
N ARG A 192 -0.68 -13.49 7.99
CA ARG A 192 0.47 -14.01 7.25
C ARG A 192 0.06 -15.13 6.30
N SER A 193 -0.79 -16.04 6.76
CA SER A 193 -1.31 -17.14 5.92
C SER A 193 -2.13 -16.63 4.74
N TRP A 194 -3.04 -15.67 4.95
CA TRP A 194 -3.84 -15.14 3.87
C TRP A 194 -2.98 -14.37 2.86
N LEU A 195 -2.12 -13.45 3.31
CA LEU A 195 -1.24 -12.69 2.41
C LEU A 195 -0.31 -13.59 1.58
N ASN A 196 0.26 -14.64 2.19
CA ASN A 196 1.12 -15.58 1.47
C ASN A 196 0.35 -16.54 0.56
N ALA A 197 -0.91 -16.86 0.87
CA ALA A 197 -1.75 -17.64 -0.03
C ALA A 197 -2.17 -16.83 -1.28
N MET A 198 -2.30 -15.50 -1.16
CA MET A 198 -2.66 -14.61 -2.27
C MET A 198 -1.62 -14.60 -3.40
N THR A 199 -0.35 -14.88 -3.10
CA THR A 199 0.74 -14.79 -4.08
C THR A 199 0.87 -16.01 -4.99
N VAL A 200 0.23 -17.14 -4.65
CA VAL A 200 0.42 -18.42 -5.35
C VAL A 200 -0.86 -19.00 -5.96
N ALA A 201 -2.04 -18.62 -5.45
CA ALA A 201 -3.29 -19.25 -5.88
C ALA A 201 -3.81 -18.69 -7.21
N ASP A 202 -3.78 -19.53 -8.26
CA ASP A 202 -4.48 -19.26 -9.54
C ASP A 202 -6.01 -19.22 -9.36
N ASP A 203 -6.55 -20.13 -8.55
CA ASP A 203 -7.95 -20.13 -8.11
C ASP A 203 -8.04 -19.64 -6.65
N LYS A 204 -8.47 -18.38 -6.50
CA LYS A 204 -8.59 -17.70 -5.20
C LYS A 204 -9.91 -18.01 -4.48
N THR A 205 -10.78 -18.89 -4.98
CA THR A 205 -12.11 -19.15 -4.39
C THR A 205 -12.05 -19.74 -2.99
N ALA A 206 -11.22 -20.76 -2.77
CA ALA A 206 -11.03 -21.37 -1.45
C ALA A 206 -10.50 -20.36 -0.42
N LEU A 207 -9.55 -19.52 -0.82
CA LEU A 207 -9.02 -18.44 0.01
C LEU A 207 -10.10 -17.41 0.37
N ARG A 208 -10.88 -16.95 -0.62
CA ARG A 208 -11.99 -15.99 -0.38
C ARG A 208 -12.99 -16.53 0.62
N ASN A 209 -13.40 -17.80 0.49
CA ASN A 209 -14.34 -18.43 1.43
C ASN A 209 -13.73 -18.55 2.83
N SER A 210 -12.46 -18.95 2.91
CA SER A 210 -11.73 -19.04 4.18
C SER A 210 -11.65 -17.67 4.88
N ILE A 211 -11.34 -16.60 4.15
CA ILE A 211 -11.30 -15.23 4.68
C ILE A 211 -12.70 -14.81 5.18
N ASP A 212 -13.75 -14.99 4.37
CA ASP A 212 -15.11 -14.56 4.73
C ASP A 212 -15.62 -15.28 5.99
N ASP A 213 -15.49 -16.61 6.05
CA ASP A 213 -15.94 -17.43 7.16
C ASP A 213 -15.18 -17.09 8.45
N ASN A 214 -13.86 -16.98 8.39
CA ASN A 214 -13.05 -16.74 9.58
C ASN A 214 -13.21 -15.32 10.11
N ILE A 215 -13.34 -14.30 9.25
CA ILE A 215 -13.62 -12.93 9.72
C ILE A 215 -14.98 -12.89 10.45
N GLN A 216 -16.02 -13.54 9.92
CA GLN A 216 -17.33 -13.61 10.59
C GLN A 216 -17.25 -14.28 11.97
N ARG A 217 -16.49 -15.38 12.08
CA ARG A 217 -16.28 -16.07 13.36
C ARG A 217 -15.44 -15.22 14.32
N LEU A 218 -14.40 -14.53 13.85
CA LEU A 218 -13.58 -13.63 14.66
C LEU A 218 -14.41 -12.49 15.24
N ILE A 219 -15.27 -11.85 14.43
CA ILE A 219 -16.18 -10.80 14.93
C ILE A 219 -17.08 -11.33 16.06
N SER A 220 -17.56 -12.56 15.92
CA SER A 220 -18.38 -13.20 16.94
C SER A 220 -17.57 -13.49 18.22
N SER A 221 -16.33 -13.96 18.08
CA SER A 221 -15.41 -14.27 19.20
C SER A 221 -14.98 -13.02 19.97
N PHE A 222 -14.78 -11.91 19.27
CA PHE A 222 -14.40 -10.63 19.88
C PHE A 222 -15.58 -9.82 20.47
N LYS A 223 -16.79 -10.36 20.41
CA LYS A 223 -17.98 -9.68 20.96
C LYS A 223 -17.87 -9.60 22.48
N GLY A 224 -17.77 -8.38 23.00
CA GLY A 224 -17.63 -8.13 24.44
C GLY A 224 -16.20 -8.21 24.97
N THR A 225 -15.20 -8.36 24.10
CA THR A 225 -13.77 -8.33 24.46
C THR A 225 -13.10 -7.04 23.94
N ASP A 226 -11.77 -7.03 23.76
CA ASP A 226 -11.04 -5.93 23.13
C ASP A 226 -11.25 -5.88 21.61
N GLY A 227 -12.27 -5.14 21.18
CA GLY A 227 -12.53 -4.90 19.76
C GLY A 227 -11.40 -4.10 19.06
N VAL A 228 -10.54 -3.40 19.79
CA VAL A 228 -9.45 -2.58 19.20
C VAL A 228 -8.44 -3.49 18.48
N THR A 229 -8.05 -4.60 19.11
CA THR A 229 -7.11 -5.56 18.52
C THR A 229 -7.64 -6.17 17.21
N LEU A 230 -8.94 -6.52 17.16
CA LEU A 230 -9.58 -7.01 15.93
C LEU A 230 -9.58 -5.96 14.82
N LEU A 231 -9.95 -4.71 15.13
CA LEU A 231 -10.00 -3.63 14.14
C LEU A 231 -8.62 -3.29 13.59
N ARG A 232 -7.59 -3.28 14.45
CA ARG A 232 -6.20 -3.06 14.04
C ARG A 232 -5.74 -4.13 13.05
N PHE A 233 -5.92 -5.40 13.40
CA PHE A 233 -5.63 -6.53 12.52
C PHE A 233 -6.33 -6.41 11.17
N LEU A 234 -7.65 -6.13 11.18
CA LEU A 234 -8.40 -6.06 9.94
C LEU A 234 -7.96 -4.88 9.07
N GLY A 235 -7.64 -3.73 9.68
CA GLY A 235 -7.09 -2.58 8.96
C GLY A 235 -5.72 -2.87 8.33
N ASP A 236 -4.84 -3.53 9.07
CA ASP A 236 -3.50 -3.89 8.57
C ASP A 236 -3.55 -4.97 7.47
N PHE A 237 -4.45 -5.94 7.61
CA PHE A 237 -4.65 -7.01 6.63
C PHE A 237 -5.24 -6.48 5.32
N LEU A 238 -6.35 -5.74 5.40
CA LEU A 238 -7.06 -5.25 4.20
C LEU A 238 -6.18 -4.32 3.36
N ARG A 239 -5.42 -3.43 3.99
CA ARG A 239 -4.51 -2.51 3.29
C ARG A 239 -3.38 -3.23 2.53
N ARG A 240 -2.96 -4.40 3.01
CA ARG A 240 -1.91 -5.21 2.36
C ARG A 240 -2.46 -6.24 1.37
N SER A 241 -3.77 -6.37 1.29
CA SER A 241 -4.44 -7.40 0.50
C SER A 241 -4.68 -6.94 -0.93
N HIS A 242 -4.68 -7.89 -1.86
CA HIS A 242 -5.10 -7.63 -3.24
C HIS A 242 -6.64 -7.75 -3.35
N PRO A 243 -7.36 -6.74 -3.91
CA PRO A 243 -8.83 -6.76 -4.00
C PRO A 243 -9.38 -8.02 -4.69
N GLU A 244 -8.66 -8.57 -5.67
CA GLU A 244 -9.03 -9.81 -6.35
C GLU A 244 -9.05 -11.04 -5.45
N ALA A 245 -8.29 -11.05 -4.34
CA ALA A 245 -8.24 -12.20 -3.44
C ALA A 245 -9.26 -12.13 -2.31
N LEU A 246 -10.00 -11.02 -2.22
CA LEU A 246 -10.92 -10.76 -1.13
C LEU A 246 -12.37 -11.18 -1.49
N PRO A 247 -13.23 -11.42 -0.48
CA PRO A 247 -14.64 -11.71 -0.71
C PRO A 247 -15.34 -10.57 -1.47
N LEU A 248 -16.17 -10.88 -2.47
CA LEU A 248 -16.77 -9.83 -3.32
C LEU A 248 -17.90 -9.05 -2.63
N GLN A 249 -18.68 -9.70 -1.76
CA GLN A 249 -19.81 -9.09 -1.05
C GLN A 249 -19.90 -9.58 0.40
N PRO A 250 -18.93 -9.21 1.24
CA PRO A 250 -18.89 -9.70 2.61
C PRO A 250 -19.96 -9.07 3.49
N LYS A 251 -20.72 -9.91 4.20
CA LYS A 251 -21.76 -9.46 5.15
C LYS A 251 -21.19 -8.85 6.41
N TRP A 252 -19.91 -9.12 6.70
CA TRP A 252 -19.24 -8.65 7.91
C TRP A 252 -18.87 -7.16 7.88
N ILE A 253 -18.85 -6.48 6.71
CA ILE A 253 -18.55 -5.04 6.63
C ILE A 253 -19.48 -4.26 7.55
N LYS A 254 -20.78 -4.52 7.48
CA LYS A 254 -21.77 -3.86 8.35
C LYS A 254 -21.47 -4.07 9.83
N GLN A 255 -21.12 -5.30 10.23
CA GLN A 255 -20.83 -5.61 11.63
C GLN A 255 -19.58 -4.87 12.12
N ILE A 256 -18.55 -4.74 11.28
CA ILE A 256 -17.34 -3.97 11.58
C ILE A 256 -17.67 -2.48 11.67
N THR A 257 -18.47 -1.94 10.76
CA THR A 257 -18.93 -0.53 10.83
C THR A 257 -19.74 -0.26 12.11
N ASP A 258 -20.58 -1.21 12.53
CA ASP A 258 -21.32 -1.11 13.80
C ASP A 258 -20.36 -1.14 15.00
N HIS A 259 -19.28 -1.93 14.97
CA HIS A 259 -18.23 -1.91 15.99
C HIS A 259 -17.49 -0.57 16.04
N VAL A 260 -17.15 0.00 14.88
CA VAL A 260 -16.55 1.34 14.78
C VAL A 260 -17.48 2.39 15.41
N ARG A 261 -18.78 2.35 15.07
CA ARG A 261 -19.79 3.26 15.63
C ARG A 261 -19.89 3.14 17.16
N ASN A 262 -19.89 1.92 17.68
CA ASN A 262 -19.95 1.67 19.12
C ASN A 262 -18.68 2.14 19.84
N LEU A 263 -17.49 1.84 19.31
CA LEU A 263 -16.22 2.29 19.92
C LEU A 263 -16.11 3.80 19.95
N LEU A 264 -16.49 4.46 18.87
CA LEU A 264 -16.44 5.91 18.76
C LEU A 264 -17.38 6.60 19.75
N THR A 265 -18.58 6.05 19.96
CA THR A 265 -19.59 6.63 20.88
C THR A 265 -19.35 6.29 22.35
N GLN A 266 -18.79 5.11 22.65
CA GLN A 266 -18.69 4.61 24.03
C GLN A 266 -17.31 4.75 24.67
N ARG A 267 -16.21 4.68 23.89
CA ARG A 267 -14.83 4.65 24.43
C ARG A 267 -13.80 5.29 23.48
N PRO A 268 -13.73 6.63 23.39
CA PRO A 268 -12.74 7.31 22.55
C PRO A 268 -11.38 7.38 23.25
N ASN A 269 -10.63 6.27 23.33
CA ASN A 269 -9.20 6.31 23.67
C ASN A 269 -8.32 6.43 22.39
N PRO A 270 -7.04 6.82 22.51
CA PRO A 270 -6.17 7.01 21.34
C PRO A 270 -5.94 5.74 20.49
N GLU A 271 -5.87 4.57 21.12
CA GLU A 271 -5.63 3.29 20.44
C GLU A 271 -6.86 2.83 19.64
N ALA A 272 -8.05 2.97 20.22
CA ALA A 272 -9.32 2.75 19.55
C ALA A 272 -9.47 3.71 18.36
N ARG A 273 -9.08 4.98 18.55
CA ARG A 273 -9.06 5.98 17.46
C ARG A 273 -8.17 5.58 16.31
N ASN A 274 -6.94 5.17 16.59
CA ASN A 274 -6.05 4.69 15.56
C ASN A 274 -6.67 3.50 14.80
N SER A 275 -7.22 2.53 15.54
CA SER A 275 -7.74 1.30 14.96
C SER A 275 -8.99 1.54 14.12
N TYR A 276 -9.94 2.39 14.56
CA TYR A 276 -11.12 2.70 13.74
C TYR A 276 -10.80 3.58 12.53
N ILE A 277 -9.78 4.45 12.59
CA ILE A 277 -9.32 5.23 11.43
C ILE A 277 -8.71 4.27 10.41
N LEU A 278 -7.80 3.40 10.84
CA LEU A 278 -7.10 2.47 9.95
C LEU A 278 -8.06 1.51 9.26
N VAL A 279 -8.97 0.87 10.01
CA VAL A 279 -9.93 -0.08 9.43
C VAL A 279 -10.93 0.62 8.52
N SER A 280 -11.40 1.82 8.86
CA SER A 280 -12.35 2.55 8.02
C SER A 280 -11.72 2.97 6.70
N ALA A 281 -10.48 3.48 6.72
CA ALA A 281 -9.73 3.79 5.50
C ALA A 281 -9.53 2.55 4.62
N SER A 282 -9.14 1.43 5.24
CA SER A 282 -8.89 0.18 4.49
C SER A 282 -10.17 -0.44 3.93
N LEU A 283 -11.31 -0.31 4.63
CA LEU A 283 -12.62 -0.70 4.11
C LEU A 283 -13.05 0.17 2.94
N LEU A 284 -12.80 1.48 3.01
CA LEU A 284 -13.11 2.42 1.92
C LEU A 284 -12.26 2.16 0.68
N GLU A 285 -11.00 1.76 0.86
CA GLU A 285 -10.11 1.40 -0.24
C GLU A 285 -10.53 0.10 -0.94
N VAL A 286 -10.86 -0.94 -0.15
CA VAL A 286 -11.18 -2.27 -0.69
C VAL A 286 -12.64 -2.39 -1.16
N TYR A 287 -13.57 -1.80 -0.42
CA TYR A 287 -15.03 -1.88 -0.66
C TYR A 287 -15.66 -0.49 -0.74
N PRO A 288 -15.24 0.37 -1.70
CA PRO A 288 -15.58 1.79 -1.69
C PRO A 288 -17.07 2.08 -1.66
N ALA A 289 -17.88 1.34 -2.42
CA ALA A 289 -19.32 1.57 -2.47
C ALA A 289 -20.04 1.17 -1.16
N ASP A 290 -19.78 -0.04 -0.65
CA ASP A 290 -20.45 -0.56 0.54
C ASP A 290 -19.98 0.15 1.82
N ALA A 291 -18.67 0.36 1.95
CA ALA A 291 -18.09 1.02 3.11
C ALA A 291 -18.51 2.49 3.18
N ALA A 292 -18.48 3.23 2.06
CA ALA A 292 -18.92 4.63 2.04
C ALA A 292 -20.39 4.76 2.41
N ARG A 293 -21.25 3.87 1.89
CA ARG A 293 -22.67 3.86 2.26
C ARG A 293 -22.88 3.59 3.75
N LEU A 294 -22.16 2.65 4.34
CA LEU A 294 -22.32 2.30 5.76
C LEU A 294 -21.73 3.35 6.72
N LEU A 295 -20.64 4.02 6.32
CA LEU A 295 -19.95 5.02 7.13
C LEU A 295 -20.54 6.43 7.00
N PHE A 296 -21.03 6.80 5.81
CA PHE A 296 -21.37 8.19 5.49
C PHE A 296 -22.88 8.43 5.29
N ALA A 297 -23.66 7.42 4.92
CA ALA A 297 -25.11 7.60 4.78
C ALA A 297 -25.76 7.97 6.11
N SER A 298 -26.79 8.82 6.04
CA SER A 298 -27.52 9.24 7.24
C SER A 298 -28.62 8.24 7.59
N ASP A 299 -28.66 7.76 8.83
CA ASP A 299 -29.83 7.05 9.34
C ASP A 299 -30.86 8.11 9.74
N SER A 300 -31.84 8.37 8.86
CA SER A 300 -32.80 9.48 8.98
C SER A 300 -33.81 9.37 10.13
N THR A 301 -33.66 8.40 11.05
CA THR A 301 -34.78 7.99 11.90
C THR A 301 -34.69 8.34 13.39
N THR A 302 -33.55 8.69 14.00
CA THR A 302 -33.54 8.76 15.49
C THR A 302 -32.54 9.68 16.22
N THR A 303 -31.57 10.34 15.57
CA THR A 303 -30.53 11.11 16.31
C THR A 303 -30.40 12.56 15.86
N ASP A 304 -30.35 13.48 16.82
CA ASP A 304 -30.16 14.94 16.65
C ASP A 304 -28.84 15.31 15.94
N LYS A 305 -27.88 14.38 15.86
CA LYS A 305 -26.64 14.49 15.07
C LYS A 305 -26.35 13.19 14.31
N PRO A 306 -26.19 13.20 12.98
CA PRO A 306 -25.83 12.01 12.20
C PRO A 306 -24.48 11.41 12.63
N PHE A 307 -24.37 10.08 12.62
CA PHE A 307 -23.12 9.38 12.90
C PHE A 307 -21.98 9.85 11.99
N SER A 308 -22.27 9.96 10.69
CA SER A 308 -21.30 10.40 9.68
C SER A 308 -20.72 11.79 9.97
N TYR A 309 -21.55 12.71 10.49
CA TYR A 309 -21.08 14.03 10.92
C TYR A 309 -20.08 13.94 12.06
N LEU A 310 -20.39 13.15 13.10
CA LEU A 310 -19.51 12.96 14.24
C LEU A 310 -18.19 12.28 13.83
N PHE A 311 -18.29 11.24 13.00
CA PHE A 311 -17.13 10.48 12.51
C PHE A 311 -16.18 11.39 11.73
N VAL A 312 -16.67 12.10 10.70
CA VAL A 312 -15.84 13.00 9.90
C VAL A 312 -15.28 14.13 10.75
N THR A 313 -16.06 14.72 11.66
CA THR A 313 -15.58 15.77 12.58
C THR A 313 -14.39 15.29 13.42
N LEU A 314 -14.42 14.06 13.92
CA LEU A 314 -13.33 13.50 14.71
C LEU A 314 -12.07 13.23 13.86
N VAL A 315 -12.25 12.73 12.64
CA VAL A 315 -11.16 12.54 11.67
C VAL A 315 -10.46 13.87 11.37
N LEU A 316 -11.23 14.92 11.06
CA LEU A 316 -10.69 16.26 10.80
C LEU A 316 -10.02 16.86 12.04
N THR A 317 -10.56 16.60 13.23
CA THR A 317 -9.94 17.03 14.49
C THR A 317 -8.61 16.34 14.75
N GLU A 318 -8.49 15.05 14.43
CA GLU A 318 -7.22 14.32 14.52
C GLU A 318 -6.18 14.91 13.58
N ILE A 319 -6.57 15.20 12.33
CA ILE A 319 -5.66 15.82 11.35
C ILE A 319 -5.13 17.14 11.89
N ARG A 320 -6.02 18.05 12.31
CA ARG A 320 -5.63 19.38 12.82
C ARG A 320 -4.78 19.31 14.09
N ALA A 321 -4.96 18.29 14.92
CA ALA A 321 -4.17 18.12 16.14
C ALA A 321 -2.73 17.62 15.87
N VAL A 322 -2.52 16.89 14.78
CA VAL A 322 -1.24 16.21 14.50
C VAL A 322 -0.41 16.97 13.47
N VAL A 323 -1.02 17.52 12.41
CA VAL A 323 -0.34 18.20 11.30
C VAL A 323 0.71 19.22 11.76
N PRO A 324 0.41 20.14 12.70
CA PRO A 324 1.37 21.16 13.13
C PRO A 324 2.66 20.61 13.76
N ARG A 325 2.68 19.35 14.19
CA ARG A 325 3.81 18.71 14.86
C ARG A 325 4.59 17.76 13.93
N LEU A 326 4.08 17.44 12.76
CA LEU A 326 4.66 16.42 11.87
C LEU A 326 6.11 16.72 11.49
N LEU A 327 6.45 17.98 11.19
CA LEU A 327 7.83 18.35 10.84
C LEU A 327 8.81 18.03 11.96
N THR A 328 8.40 18.20 13.22
CA THR A 328 9.24 17.88 14.38
C THR A 328 9.41 16.38 14.59
N LEU A 329 8.51 15.57 14.01
CA LEU A 329 8.53 14.13 14.13
C LEU A 329 9.28 13.45 13.00
N LEU A 330 9.66 14.12 11.91
CA LEU A 330 10.20 13.47 10.69
C LEU A 330 11.37 12.50 10.93
N ASN A 331 12.21 12.76 11.92
CA ASN A 331 13.34 11.89 12.29
C ASN A 331 13.08 11.03 13.55
N ASP A 332 11.86 11.10 14.11
CA ASP A 332 11.42 10.30 15.24
C ASP A 332 11.02 8.89 14.77
N PRO A 333 11.43 7.81 15.47
CA PRO A 333 11.02 6.44 15.13
C PRO A 333 9.50 6.21 15.07
N THR A 334 8.70 7.08 15.69
CA THR A 334 7.23 7.05 15.69
C THR A 334 6.59 7.76 14.49
N TYR A 335 7.38 8.40 13.62
CA TYR A 335 6.85 9.07 12.43
C TYR A 335 6.14 8.14 11.47
N PRO A 336 6.69 6.97 11.07
CA PRO A 336 6.02 6.12 10.08
C PRO A 336 4.63 5.66 10.52
N THR A 337 4.46 5.36 11.81
CA THR A 337 3.16 4.99 12.37
C THR A 337 2.20 6.17 12.42
N THR A 338 2.71 7.36 12.77
CA THR A 338 1.93 8.61 12.78
C THR A 338 1.50 9.02 11.38
N ALA A 339 2.42 8.97 10.41
CA ALA A 339 2.19 9.28 9.00
C ALA A 339 1.18 8.31 8.37
N LYS A 340 1.32 7.00 8.63
CA LYS A 340 0.34 5.99 8.18
C LYS A 340 -1.07 6.27 8.71
N ARG A 341 -1.18 6.56 10.01
CA ARG A 341 -2.45 6.88 10.67
C ARG A 341 -3.08 8.15 10.09
N LEU A 342 -2.27 9.18 9.87
CA LEU A 342 -2.73 10.44 9.33
C LEU A 342 -3.10 10.34 7.84
N GLY A 343 -2.34 9.58 7.05
CA GLY A 343 -2.66 9.24 5.67
C GLY A 343 -4.03 8.55 5.59
N SER A 344 -4.28 7.58 6.48
CA SER A 344 -5.60 6.94 6.60
C SER A 344 -6.73 7.93 6.92
N ALA A 345 -6.46 8.96 7.73
CA ALA A 345 -7.43 10.01 8.02
C ALA A 345 -7.75 10.87 6.79
N PHE A 346 -6.74 11.22 5.99
CA PHE A 346 -6.91 11.90 4.70
C PHE A 346 -7.64 11.01 3.68
N ASP A 347 -7.33 9.70 3.62
CA ASP A 347 -8.03 8.75 2.77
C ASP A 347 -9.54 8.73 3.10
N ILE A 348 -9.91 8.72 4.39
CA ILE A 348 -11.32 8.81 4.80
C ILE A 348 -11.95 10.12 4.31
N ALA A 349 -11.26 11.26 4.45
CA ALA A 349 -11.77 12.56 3.99
C ALA A 349 -11.95 12.59 2.46
N THR A 350 -11.00 12.02 1.70
CA THR A 350 -11.09 11.86 0.24
C THR A 350 -12.34 11.06 -0.14
N HIS A 351 -12.54 9.89 0.47
CA HIS A 351 -13.70 9.06 0.17
C HIS A 351 -15.02 9.69 0.62
N PHE A 352 -15.01 10.49 1.70
CA PHE A 352 -16.18 11.24 2.12
C PHE A 352 -16.58 12.29 1.07
N ILE A 353 -15.62 13.06 0.55
CA ILE A 353 -15.90 14.05 -0.51
C ILE A 353 -16.40 13.34 -1.78
N ALA A 354 -15.73 12.27 -2.20
CA ALA A 354 -16.16 11.48 -3.36
C ALA A 354 -17.56 10.88 -3.19
N TYR A 355 -17.91 10.44 -1.97
CA TYR A 355 -19.26 9.99 -1.64
C TYR A 355 -20.30 11.10 -1.81
N LEU A 356 -20.01 12.33 -1.36
CA LEU A 356 -20.91 13.46 -1.53
C LEU A 356 -21.15 13.78 -3.02
N LEU A 357 -20.10 13.79 -3.84
CA LEU A 357 -20.21 14.01 -5.28
C LEU A 357 -21.10 12.95 -5.93
N ARG A 358 -20.86 11.67 -5.62
CA ARG A 358 -21.68 10.58 -6.14
C ARG A 358 -23.15 10.68 -5.72
N VAL A 359 -23.40 11.06 -4.47
CA VAL A 359 -24.77 11.28 -3.98
C VAL A 359 -25.44 12.45 -4.71
N MET A 360 -24.69 13.51 -5.04
CA MET A 360 -25.18 14.62 -5.84
C MET A 360 -25.55 14.18 -7.26
N ASP A 361 -24.67 13.41 -7.92
CA ASP A 361 -24.93 12.88 -9.26
C ASP A 361 -26.16 11.95 -9.26
N ASP A 362 -26.26 11.06 -8.27
CA ASP A 362 -27.40 10.14 -8.13
C ASP A 362 -28.73 10.91 -7.89
N MET A 363 -28.69 12.05 -7.18
CA MET A 363 -29.87 12.93 -7.03
C MET A 363 -30.24 13.64 -8.33
N LEU A 364 -29.26 14.09 -9.12
CA LEU A 364 -29.49 14.70 -10.44
C LEU A 364 -30.10 13.70 -11.44
N ASP A 365 -29.68 12.43 -11.35
CA ASP A 365 -30.23 11.31 -12.13
C ASP A 365 -31.61 10.83 -11.65
N GLY A 366 -32.15 11.40 -10.56
CA GLY A 366 -33.46 11.03 -10.01
C GLY A 366 -33.49 9.66 -9.31
N LYS A 367 -32.35 9.13 -8.83
CA LYS A 367 -32.30 7.87 -8.07
C LYS A 367 -32.79 8.11 -6.63
N SER A 368 -33.68 7.26 -6.14
CA SER A 368 -34.45 7.46 -4.90
C SER A 368 -33.79 6.97 -3.60
N ASP A 369 -32.61 6.34 -3.67
CA ASP A 369 -31.96 5.69 -2.51
C ASP A 369 -30.85 6.54 -1.84
N THR A 370 -30.78 7.84 -2.15
CA THR A 370 -29.71 8.74 -1.68
C THR A 370 -30.00 9.31 -0.30
N SER A 371 -29.37 8.76 0.73
CA SER A 371 -29.40 9.32 2.09
C SER A 371 -28.29 10.35 2.32
N MET A 372 -28.58 11.61 1.98
CA MET A 372 -27.67 12.73 2.22
C MET A 372 -27.83 13.27 3.65
N MET A 373 -26.72 13.73 4.23
CA MET A 373 -26.71 14.44 5.51
C MET A 373 -27.49 15.76 5.43
N PRO A 374 -28.16 16.20 6.52
CA PRO A 374 -28.80 17.52 6.55
C PRO A 374 -27.81 18.65 6.24
N ALA A 375 -28.26 19.65 5.48
CA ALA A 375 -27.43 20.73 4.96
C ALA A 375 -26.68 21.51 6.05
N GLU A 376 -27.27 21.68 7.24
CA GLU A 376 -26.62 22.40 8.35
C GLU A 376 -25.32 21.73 8.83
N PHE A 377 -25.24 20.40 8.78
CA PHE A 377 -24.06 19.65 9.19
C PHE A 377 -23.02 19.64 8.07
N LEU A 378 -23.46 19.58 6.81
CA LEU A 378 -22.59 19.73 5.65
C LEU A 378 -21.91 21.11 5.61
N LEU A 379 -22.63 22.19 5.92
CA LEU A 379 -22.05 23.53 6.00
C LEU A 379 -20.99 23.65 7.12
N LYS A 380 -21.23 23.03 8.27
CA LYS A 380 -20.24 22.96 9.36
C LYS A 380 -19.00 22.16 8.94
N LEU A 381 -19.19 21.02 8.27
CA LEU A 381 -18.09 20.22 7.75
C LEU A 381 -17.32 20.95 6.65
N ARG A 382 -17.98 21.73 5.79
CA ARG A 382 -17.33 22.56 4.76
C ARG A 382 -16.31 23.52 5.37
N THR A 383 -16.70 24.24 6.44
CA THR A 383 -15.78 25.13 7.17
C THR A 383 -14.63 24.32 7.79
N SER A 384 -14.95 23.23 8.49
CA SER A 384 -13.92 22.40 9.14
C SER A 384 -12.94 21.76 8.14
N LEU A 385 -13.41 21.35 6.96
CA LEU A 385 -12.58 20.81 5.88
C LEU A 385 -11.65 21.88 5.33
N SER A 386 -12.18 23.07 5.04
CA SER A 386 -11.38 24.20 4.56
C SER A 386 -10.27 24.59 5.53
N GLU A 387 -10.58 24.70 6.83
CA GLU A 387 -9.57 24.98 7.88
C GLU A 387 -8.52 23.86 7.97
N THR A 388 -8.95 22.60 7.87
CA THR A 388 -8.05 21.44 7.93
C THR A 388 -7.11 21.41 6.72
N LEU A 389 -7.62 21.72 5.53
CA LEU A 389 -6.86 21.73 4.29
C LEU A 389 -5.93 22.95 4.18
N SER A 390 -6.27 24.09 4.76
CA SER A 390 -5.36 25.23 4.87
C SER A 390 -4.12 24.86 5.70
N LEU A 391 -4.29 24.17 6.84
CA LEU A 391 -3.15 23.60 7.60
C LEU A 391 -2.35 22.55 6.82
N ALA A 392 -3.03 21.76 5.96
CA ALA A 392 -2.35 20.81 5.10
C ALA A 392 -1.51 21.53 4.03
N VAL A 393 -2.00 22.64 3.46
CA VAL A 393 -1.25 23.48 2.51
C VAL A 393 0.01 24.05 3.16
N GLU A 394 -0.10 24.60 4.37
CA GLU A 394 1.04 25.08 5.15
C GLU A 394 2.08 23.98 5.36
N TYR A 395 1.64 22.81 5.85
CA TYR A 395 2.55 21.67 6.06
C TYR A 395 3.20 21.19 4.77
N LEU A 396 2.46 21.07 3.67
CA LEU A 396 3.00 20.67 2.37
C LEU A 396 4.09 21.63 1.91
N ARG A 397 3.86 22.95 2.05
CA ARG A 397 4.85 23.97 1.71
C ARG A 397 6.10 23.84 2.57
N ASP A 398 5.93 23.80 3.90
CA ASP A 398 7.05 23.71 4.84
C ASP A 398 7.85 22.42 4.63
N ARG A 399 7.16 21.31 4.38
CA ARG A 399 7.76 19.98 4.11
C ARG A 399 8.56 20.00 2.81
N TRP A 400 8.04 20.65 1.77
CA TRP A 400 8.75 20.81 0.49
C TRP A 400 9.97 21.70 0.64
N ASP A 401 9.82 22.86 1.28
CA ASP A 401 10.93 23.81 1.52
C ASP A 401 12.03 23.17 2.37
N ALA A 402 11.66 22.37 3.38
CA ALA A 402 12.63 21.59 4.17
C ALA A 402 13.42 20.60 3.30
N SER A 403 12.79 19.99 2.29
CA SER A 403 13.42 19.01 1.41
C SER A 403 14.34 19.63 0.37
N VAL A 404 13.94 20.76 -0.22
CA VAL A 404 14.68 21.45 -1.28
C VAL A 404 15.79 22.35 -0.70
N ALA A 405 15.48 23.12 0.35
CA ALA A 405 16.43 24.08 0.92
C ALA A 405 17.29 23.50 2.06
N GLY A 406 16.83 22.42 2.72
CA GLY A 406 17.49 21.86 3.90
C GLY A 406 17.48 22.80 5.10
N ALA A 407 17.82 22.28 6.29
CA ALA A 407 17.78 23.02 7.55
C ALA A 407 18.76 24.20 7.68
N MET A 408 19.63 24.41 6.70
CA MET A 408 20.61 25.51 6.69
C MET A 408 20.70 26.24 5.33
N GLY A 409 19.74 26.06 4.42
CA GLY A 409 19.83 26.64 3.07
C GLY A 409 20.94 25.99 2.21
N LEU A 410 21.29 24.74 2.50
CA LEU A 410 22.29 23.95 1.77
C LEU A 410 21.62 22.73 1.14
N HIS A 411 21.83 22.55 -0.16
CA HIS A 411 21.33 21.41 -0.95
C HIS A 411 21.78 20.07 -0.32
N PRO A 412 20.96 19.01 -0.34
CA PRO A 412 21.32 17.68 0.18
C PRO A 412 22.68 17.15 -0.31
N ASP A 413 23.04 17.47 -1.55
CA ASP A 413 24.30 17.04 -2.18
C ASP A 413 25.54 17.82 -1.70
N ALA A 414 25.36 18.94 -1.00
CA ALA A 414 26.45 19.70 -0.39
C ALA A 414 26.89 19.14 0.98
N ARG A 415 26.32 18.00 1.41
CA ARG A 415 26.60 17.37 2.69
C ARG A 415 27.88 16.52 2.63
N PRO A 416 28.88 16.75 3.49
CA PRO A 416 29.99 15.82 3.65
C PRO A 416 29.54 14.59 4.48
N GLY A 417 29.44 13.43 3.83
CA GLY A 417 29.24 12.12 4.48
C GLY A 417 27.77 11.68 4.53
N ALA A 418 27.48 10.55 3.85
CA ALA A 418 26.20 9.88 3.93
C ALA A 418 25.89 9.43 5.37
N ALA A 419 24.58 9.38 5.70
CA ALA A 419 24.01 9.11 7.01
C ALA A 419 24.41 7.76 7.67
N GLU A 420 25.21 6.92 7.00
CA GLU A 420 25.58 5.58 7.48
C GLU A 420 26.64 5.57 8.60
N GLN A 421 27.35 6.68 8.85
CA GLN A 421 28.46 6.72 9.83
C GLN A 421 28.14 7.44 11.15
N TRP A 422 26.91 7.89 11.38
CA TRP A 422 26.58 8.70 12.56
C TRP A 422 25.89 7.88 13.65
N THR A 423 26.65 7.53 14.69
CA THR A 423 26.16 6.83 15.90
C THR A 423 25.72 7.80 17.02
N GLY A 424 25.33 9.04 16.68
CA GLY A 424 25.01 10.12 17.62
C GLY A 424 23.83 11.00 17.19
N TYR A 425 23.69 12.18 17.81
CA TYR A 425 22.63 13.16 17.48
C TYR A 425 22.71 13.56 16.01
N LEU A 426 21.62 13.33 15.26
CA LEU A 426 21.45 13.80 13.89
C LEU A 426 21.63 15.32 13.87
N PRO A 427 22.45 15.89 12.95
CA PRO A 427 22.41 17.32 12.72
C PRO A 427 20.96 17.69 12.37
N ILE A 428 20.47 18.78 12.97
CA ILE A 428 19.12 19.32 12.75
C ILE A 428 18.94 19.45 11.24
N SER A 429 18.34 18.42 10.65
CA SER A 429 17.91 18.35 9.28
C SER A 429 16.41 18.18 9.41
N TRP A 430 15.65 19.17 8.95
CA TRP A 430 14.18 19.12 8.91
C TRP A 430 13.68 18.13 7.84
N GLU A 431 14.58 17.33 7.25
CA GLU A 431 14.32 16.34 6.22
C GLU A 431 14.56 14.93 6.78
N SER A 432 13.71 13.97 6.41
CA SER A 432 13.96 12.56 6.70
C SER A 432 15.01 12.00 5.74
N SER A 433 15.98 11.26 6.27
CA SER A 433 16.92 10.49 5.44
C SER A 433 16.29 9.24 4.80
N ARG A 434 15.05 8.89 5.19
CA ARG A 434 14.35 7.66 4.80
C ARG A 434 13.08 7.93 3.99
N ASP A 435 12.36 9.00 4.33
CA ASP A 435 11.05 9.33 3.77
C ASP A 435 11.17 10.57 2.88
N VAL A 436 11.71 10.37 1.67
CA VAL A 436 11.85 11.42 0.67
C VAL A 436 10.47 11.85 0.18
N VAL A 437 10.30 13.16 -0.08
CA VAL A 437 9.01 13.77 -0.42
C VAL A 437 8.33 13.12 -1.64
N ASP A 438 9.10 12.67 -2.62
CA ASP A 438 8.61 12.00 -3.84
C ASP A 438 8.16 10.54 -3.62
N ASN A 439 8.29 10.02 -2.39
CA ASN A 439 7.89 8.67 -2.03
C ASN A 439 7.17 8.58 -0.67
N ASP A 440 6.67 9.71 -0.14
CA ASP A 440 5.91 9.73 1.11
C ASP A 440 4.40 9.54 0.85
N PRO A 441 3.80 8.42 1.33
CA PRO A 441 2.36 8.17 1.16
C PRO A 441 1.47 9.20 1.86
N LEU A 442 1.94 9.86 2.92
CA LEU A 442 1.18 10.90 3.61
C LEU A 442 0.99 12.12 2.71
N LEU A 443 2.06 12.59 2.06
CA LEU A 443 1.99 13.69 1.10
C LEU A 443 0.99 13.36 -0.02
N LEU A 444 1.05 12.16 -0.57
CA LEU A 444 0.12 11.73 -1.62
C LEU A 444 -1.35 11.76 -1.14
N ALA A 445 -1.63 11.27 0.07
CA ALA A 445 -2.98 11.29 0.64
C ALA A 445 -3.49 12.72 0.93
N MET A 446 -2.60 13.61 1.41
CA MET A 446 -2.89 15.03 1.60
C MET A 446 -3.24 15.71 0.28
N ILE A 447 -2.40 15.51 -0.74
CA ILE A 447 -2.59 16.11 -2.06
C ILE A 447 -3.87 15.60 -2.72
N ARG A 448 -4.18 14.30 -2.64
CA ARG A 448 -5.45 13.75 -3.15
C ARG A 448 -6.68 14.41 -2.52
N THR A 449 -6.66 14.55 -1.20
CA THR A 449 -7.78 15.16 -0.46
C THR A 449 -7.92 16.64 -0.83
N LEU A 450 -6.81 17.37 -0.86
CA LEU A 450 -6.77 18.78 -1.24
C LEU A 450 -7.23 18.99 -2.68
N ALA A 451 -6.76 18.16 -3.61
CA ALA A 451 -7.07 18.25 -5.03
C ALA A 451 -8.56 18.20 -5.32
N ILE A 452 -9.25 17.17 -4.78
CA ILE A 452 -10.69 17.02 -4.98
C ILE A 452 -11.43 18.19 -4.35
N TRP A 453 -11.01 18.65 -3.16
CA TRP A 453 -11.67 19.79 -2.53
C TRP A 453 -11.48 21.10 -3.29
N LEU A 454 -10.28 21.37 -3.81
CA LEU A 454 -9.98 22.56 -4.62
C LEU A 454 -10.81 22.62 -5.89
N ARG A 455 -11.01 21.46 -6.54
CA ARG A 455 -11.82 21.35 -7.76
C ARG A 455 -13.31 21.59 -7.48
N GLU A 456 -13.84 21.00 -6.41
CA GLU A 456 -15.29 20.94 -6.18
C GLU A 456 -15.84 22.08 -5.31
N ASP A 457 -15.03 22.66 -4.40
CA ASP A 457 -15.46 23.76 -3.54
C ASP A 457 -14.99 25.13 -4.07
N ASP A 458 -15.88 26.12 -4.05
CA ASP A 458 -15.62 27.50 -4.48
C ASP A 458 -14.86 28.36 -3.45
N ASN A 459 -14.06 27.75 -2.58
CA ASN A 459 -13.25 28.46 -1.60
C ASN A 459 -12.05 29.17 -2.28
N LYS A 460 -12.31 30.40 -2.74
CA LYS A 460 -11.30 31.26 -3.39
C LYS A 460 -10.07 31.53 -2.53
N LEU A 461 -10.22 31.57 -1.20
CA LEU A 461 -9.09 31.79 -0.30
C LEU A 461 -8.14 30.59 -0.34
N LEU A 462 -8.69 29.39 -0.17
CA LEU A 462 -7.90 28.15 -0.20
C LEU A 462 -7.27 27.91 -1.57
N ARG A 463 -7.95 28.21 -2.69
CA ARG A 463 -7.36 28.15 -4.04
C ARG A 463 -6.17 29.10 -4.19
N LYS A 464 -6.24 30.30 -3.58
CA LYS A 464 -5.11 31.26 -3.58
C LYS A 464 -3.95 30.83 -2.69
N GLU A 465 -4.21 30.17 -1.56
CA GLU A 465 -3.18 29.56 -0.71
C GLU A 465 -2.49 28.41 -1.46
N ALA A 466 -3.27 27.50 -2.05
CA ALA A 466 -2.78 26.36 -2.81
C ALA A 466 -2.02 26.75 -4.09
N ALA A 467 -2.26 27.93 -4.67
CA ALA A 467 -1.45 28.46 -5.77
C ALA A 467 0.05 28.59 -5.38
N GLY A 468 0.36 28.77 -4.09
CA GLY A 468 1.73 28.77 -3.57
C GLY A 468 2.43 27.40 -3.56
N LEU A 469 1.71 26.33 -3.92
CA LEU A 469 2.25 24.97 -4.07
C LEU A 469 2.49 24.58 -5.54
N THR A 470 2.28 25.51 -6.49
CA THR A 470 2.30 25.19 -7.93
C THR A 470 3.66 24.65 -8.39
N ASP A 471 4.76 25.19 -7.86
CA ASP A 471 6.13 24.70 -8.09
C ASP A 471 6.29 23.26 -7.59
N MET A 472 5.95 23.00 -6.32
CA MET A 472 5.98 21.67 -5.71
C MET A 472 5.17 20.65 -6.52
N PHE A 473 3.95 21.03 -6.92
CA PHE A 473 3.08 20.15 -7.70
C PHE A 473 3.66 19.79 -9.07
N LEU A 474 4.23 20.76 -9.78
CA LEU A 474 4.86 20.52 -11.08
C LEU A 474 6.13 19.66 -10.96
N ASP A 475 6.93 19.86 -9.90
CA ASP A 475 8.12 19.05 -9.66
C ASP A 475 7.75 17.61 -9.28
N LEU A 476 6.75 17.41 -8.41
CA LEU A 476 6.20 16.09 -8.09
C LEU A 476 5.60 15.40 -9.32
N TYR A 477 4.93 16.17 -10.19
CA TYR A 477 4.41 15.66 -11.46
C TYR A 477 5.52 15.09 -12.34
N GLN A 478 6.64 15.81 -12.48
CA GLN A 478 7.78 15.39 -13.28
C GLN A 478 8.58 14.23 -12.66
N ALA A 479 8.71 14.22 -11.33
CA ALA A 479 9.43 13.17 -10.61
C ALA A 479 8.65 11.84 -10.54
N SER A 480 7.34 11.86 -10.79
CA SER A 480 6.47 10.69 -10.74
C SER A 480 6.85 9.65 -11.78
N SER A 481 6.87 8.37 -11.37
CA SER A 481 7.15 7.25 -12.26
C SER A 481 6.34 6.02 -11.85
N PRO A 482 6.11 5.05 -12.74
CA PRO A 482 5.41 3.79 -12.39
C PRO A 482 6.12 2.96 -11.30
N ALA A 483 7.41 3.22 -11.05
CA ALA A 483 8.21 2.54 -10.02
C ALA A 483 8.14 3.22 -8.63
N LYS A 484 7.53 4.41 -8.54
CA LYS A 484 7.37 5.20 -7.32
C LYS A 484 5.89 5.52 -7.10
N LEU A 485 5.59 6.25 -6.03
CA LEU A 485 4.29 6.89 -5.87
C LEU A 485 4.02 7.84 -7.05
N ASP A 486 2.81 7.73 -7.62
CA ASP A 486 2.40 8.54 -8.77
C ASP A 486 1.54 9.72 -8.30
N PHE A 487 2.09 10.93 -8.42
CA PHE A 487 1.43 12.19 -8.06
C PHE A 487 0.70 12.83 -9.25
N ARG A 488 0.85 12.33 -10.48
CA ARG A 488 0.40 13.02 -11.69
C ARG A 488 -1.09 13.32 -11.68
N SER A 489 -1.94 12.31 -11.44
CA SER A 489 -3.39 12.52 -11.44
C SER A 489 -3.87 13.44 -10.29
N PRO A 490 -3.46 13.23 -9.02
CA PRO A 490 -3.80 14.18 -7.94
C PRO A 490 -3.34 15.62 -8.22
N VAL A 491 -2.16 15.80 -8.81
CA VAL A 491 -1.66 17.13 -9.19
C VAL A 491 -2.54 17.76 -10.27
N LEU A 492 -2.91 17.03 -11.33
CA LEU A 492 -3.77 17.57 -12.38
C LEU A 492 -5.13 18.01 -11.84
N VAL A 493 -5.73 17.21 -10.95
CA VAL A 493 -7.00 17.56 -10.29
C VAL A 493 -6.85 18.81 -9.40
N ALA A 494 -5.73 18.96 -8.68
CA ALA A 494 -5.47 20.16 -7.90
C ALA A 494 -5.29 21.41 -8.80
N MET A 495 -4.58 21.26 -9.91
CA MET A 495 -4.36 22.34 -10.88
C MET A 495 -5.66 22.84 -11.51
N GLU A 496 -6.61 21.95 -11.78
CA GLU A 496 -7.95 22.32 -12.27
C GLU A 496 -8.64 23.33 -11.34
N GLY A 497 -8.57 23.10 -10.03
CA GLY A 497 -9.09 24.05 -9.03
C GLY A 497 -8.27 25.34 -8.91
N ILE A 498 -6.94 25.25 -8.99
CA ILE A 498 -6.02 26.40 -8.83
C ILE A 498 -6.12 27.38 -10.01
N ILE A 499 -6.18 26.88 -11.25
CA ILE A 499 -6.26 27.71 -12.47
C ILE A 499 -7.56 28.51 -12.54
N GLY A 500 -8.61 28.11 -11.81
CA GLY A 500 -9.83 28.90 -11.67
C GLY A 500 -9.64 30.27 -10.99
N GLU A 501 -8.49 30.54 -10.37
CA GLU A 501 -8.16 31.84 -9.76
C GLU A 501 -6.96 32.51 -10.46
N SER A 502 -6.98 33.84 -10.56
CA SER A 502 -5.94 34.60 -11.28
C SER A 502 -4.53 34.35 -10.73
N LYS A 503 -4.38 34.26 -9.40
CA LYS A 503 -3.10 33.93 -8.76
C LYS A 503 -2.58 32.55 -9.17
N GLY A 504 -3.49 31.61 -9.43
CA GLY A 504 -3.14 30.27 -9.90
C GLY A 504 -2.61 30.30 -11.32
N ILE A 505 -3.24 31.07 -12.21
CA ILE A 505 -2.77 31.30 -13.58
C ILE A 505 -1.36 31.93 -13.57
N ASP A 506 -1.14 32.95 -12.73
CA ASP A 506 0.16 33.61 -12.58
C ASP A 506 1.24 32.62 -12.12
N ALA A 507 0.93 31.82 -11.09
CA ALA A 507 1.85 30.81 -10.56
C ALA A 507 2.14 29.69 -11.58
N PHE A 508 1.12 29.22 -12.30
CA PHE A 508 1.25 28.20 -13.33
C PHE A 508 2.10 28.69 -14.50
N THR A 509 1.92 29.94 -14.92
CA THR A 509 2.74 30.59 -15.96
C THR A 509 4.19 30.75 -15.50
N THR A 510 4.39 31.26 -14.28
CA THR A 510 5.73 31.53 -13.72
C THR A 510 6.58 30.26 -13.64
N ASN A 511 5.96 29.12 -13.29
CA ASN A 511 6.64 27.83 -13.19
C ASN A 511 6.65 27.03 -14.51
N GLY A 512 6.22 27.64 -15.63
CA GLY A 512 6.23 26.98 -16.94
C GLY A 512 5.29 25.76 -17.02
N GLY A 513 4.25 25.71 -16.20
CA GLY A 513 3.37 24.55 -16.06
C GLY A 513 2.75 24.09 -17.37
N TRP A 514 2.34 25.03 -18.22
CA TRP A 514 1.75 24.70 -19.52
C TRP A 514 2.75 23.99 -20.45
N LYS A 515 4.04 24.33 -20.40
CA LYS A 515 5.09 23.68 -21.21
C LYS A 515 5.30 22.24 -20.75
N ILE A 516 5.29 22.02 -19.44
CA ILE A 516 5.44 20.70 -18.80
C ILE A 516 4.29 19.80 -19.25
N LEU A 517 3.05 20.27 -19.07
CA LEU A 517 1.87 19.49 -19.42
C LEU A 517 1.71 19.28 -20.93
N ALA A 518 2.01 20.29 -21.76
CA ALA A 518 1.97 20.13 -23.22
C ALA A 518 2.99 19.11 -23.72
N SER A 519 4.18 19.03 -23.10
CA SER A 519 5.19 18.02 -23.43
C SER A 519 4.70 16.61 -23.14
N ASP A 520 4.11 16.37 -21.96
CA ASP A 520 3.54 15.06 -21.62
C ASP A 520 2.33 14.72 -22.50
N LEU A 521 1.47 15.71 -22.80
CA LEU A 521 0.35 15.53 -23.73
C LEU A 521 0.81 15.05 -25.11
N ILE A 522 1.89 15.62 -25.64
CA ILE A 522 2.49 15.18 -26.91
C ILE A 522 3.07 13.77 -26.79
N ALA A 523 3.70 13.43 -25.66
CA ALA A 523 4.24 12.09 -25.42
C ALA A 523 3.13 11.03 -25.41
N ILE A 524 2.02 11.30 -24.73
CA ILE A 524 0.82 10.45 -24.70
C ILE A 524 0.20 10.36 -26.10
N LEU A 525 0.01 11.48 -26.80
CA LEU A 525 -0.57 11.45 -28.15
C LEU A 525 0.28 10.61 -29.12
N ARG A 526 1.62 10.70 -29.04
CA ARG A 526 2.53 9.88 -29.86
C ARG A 526 2.48 8.39 -29.52
N SER A 527 2.21 8.02 -28.26
CA SER A 527 2.08 6.60 -27.88
C SER A 527 0.80 5.98 -28.44
N THR A 528 -0.27 6.77 -28.64
CA THR A 528 -1.52 6.30 -29.28
C THR A 528 -1.29 5.77 -30.70
N SER A 529 -0.32 6.30 -31.43
CA SER A 529 0.01 5.84 -32.79
C SER A 529 0.72 4.49 -32.83
N LYS A 530 1.19 3.95 -31.71
CA LYS A 530 2.07 2.77 -31.64
C LYS A 530 1.44 1.54 -30.97
N GLU A 531 0.10 1.46 -30.89
CA GLU A 531 -0.67 0.39 -30.21
C GLU A 531 -0.39 0.19 -28.70
N ALA A 532 0.56 0.91 -28.12
CA ALA A 532 1.03 0.74 -26.74
C ALA A 532 0.39 1.69 -25.71
N CYS A 533 -0.62 2.48 -26.08
CA CYS A 533 -1.22 3.46 -25.18
C CYS A 533 -2.26 2.81 -24.26
N SER A 534 -2.07 2.96 -22.95
CA SER A 534 -2.99 2.44 -21.94
C SER A 534 -4.22 3.33 -21.76
N VAL A 535 -5.32 2.77 -21.23
CA VAL A 535 -6.51 3.55 -20.85
C VAL A 535 -6.16 4.61 -19.79
N ALA A 536 -5.20 4.30 -18.90
CA ALA A 536 -4.72 5.23 -17.88
C ALA A 536 -3.99 6.44 -18.50
N ASP A 537 -3.20 6.24 -19.55
CA ASP A 537 -2.56 7.34 -20.27
C ASP A 537 -3.59 8.21 -21.01
N ALA A 538 -4.62 7.61 -21.60
CA ALA A 538 -5.72 8.36 -22.21
C ALA A 538 -6.47 9.22 -21.16
N SER A 539 -6.77 8.66 -19.99
CA SER A 539 -7.36 9.40 -18.87
C SER A 539 -6.47 10.56 -18.41
N ARG A 540 -5.17 10.32 -18.22
CA ARG A 540 -4.19 11.35 -17.87
C ARG A 540 -4.16 12.46 -18.92
N GLY A 541 -4.18 12.09 -20.19
CA GLY A 541 -4.23 13.03 -21.31
C GLY A 541 -5.47 13.92 -21.28
N GLN A 542 -6.64 13.38 -20.92
CA GLN A 542 -7.85 14.18 -20.74
C GLN A 542 -7.74 15.13 -19.54
N GLU A 543 -7.20 14.66 -18.41
CA GLU A 543 -6.96 15.49 -17.23
C GLU A 543 -6.02 16.66 -17.56
N ILE A 544 -4.96 16.43 -18.36
CA ILE A 544 -4.09 17.50 -18.85
C ILE A 544 -4.89 18.53 -19.68
N VAL A 545 -5.73 18.09 -20.61
CA VAL A 545 -6.54 19.01 -21.43
C VAL A 545 -7.49 19.84 -20.56
N ARG A 546 -8.09 19.25 -19.51
CA ARG A 546 -8.95 19.98 -18.57
C ARG A 546 -8.22 21.10 -17.83
N VAL A 547 -6.92 20.94 -17.58
CA VAL A 547 -6.08 21.98 -16.96
C VAL A 547 -5.67 23.04 -18.00
N LEU A 548 -5.27 22.62 -19.21
CA LEU A 548 -4.77 23.53 -20.24
C LEU A 548 -5.87 24.35 -20.94
N MET A 549 -7.09 23.83 -21.03
CA MET A 549 -8.19 24.51 -21.72
C MET A 549 -8.60 25.83 -21.02
N PRO A 550 -8.92 25.85 -19.71
CA PRO A 550 -9.28 27.10 -19.02
C PRO A 550 -8.11 28.09 -19.01
N TYR A 551 -6.87 27.59 -18.95
CA TYR A 551 -5.68 28.43 -19.07
C TYR A 551 -5.61 29.13 -20.44
N ALA A 552 -5.78 28.38 -21.53
CA ALA A 552 -5.76 28.94 -22.89
C ALA A 552 -6.92 29.90 -23.17
N GLU A 553 -8.05 29.74 -22.49
CA GLU A 553 -9.20 30.66 -22.56
C GLU A 553 -8.99 31.95 -21.76
N ALA A 554 -8.22 31.89 -20.67
CA ALA A 554 -7.95 33.03 -19.80
C ALA A 554 -6.81 33.95 -20.30
N GLU A 555 -6.09 33.59 -21.37
CA GLU A 555 -5.00 34.41 -21.92
C GLU A 555 -5.53 35.70 -22.60
N ASP A 556 -5.47 36.82 -21.89
CA ASP A 556 -5.94 38.15 -22.37
C ASP A 556 -5.21 38.67 -23.64
N ASN A 557 -3.95 38.28 -23.85
CA ASN A 557 -3.12 38.80 -24.94
C ASN A 557 -3.21 37.99 -26.24
N GLY A 558 -4.10 36.99 -26.25
CA GLY A 558 -4.20 35.94 -27.26
C GLY A 558 -3.04 34.95 -27.16
N THR A 559 -3.18 33.82 -27.85
CA THR A 559 -2.24 32.70 -27.74
C THR A 559 -0.81 33.08 -28.10
N GLU A 560 0.14 32.78 -27.21
CA GLU A 560 1.57 33.00 -27.44
C GLU A 560 2.12 32.13 -28.60
N GLU A 561 3.19 32.58 -29.27
CA GLU A 561 3.75 31.83 -30.40
C GLU A 561 4.35 30.48 -29.97
N ASP A 562 4.86 30.37 -28.74
CA ASP A 562 5.41 29.12 -28.20
C ASP A 562 4.36 27.99 -28.17
N TRP A 563 3.07 28.31 -28.01
CA TRP A 563 1.96 27.33 -28.07
C TRP A 563 1.79 26.68 -29.45
N MET A 564 2.19 27.38 -30.51
CA MET A 564 2.02 26.87 -31.88
C MET A 564 2.89 25.63 -32.16
N GLY A 565 3.89 25.38 -31.30
CA GLY A 565 4.59 24.10 -31.27
C GLY A 565 3.63 22.93 -31.05
N LEU A 566 2.70 23.02 -30.09
CA LEU A 566 1.70 21.98 -29.83
C LEU A 566 0.78 21.78 -31.05
N VAL A 567 0.28 22.88 -31.64
CA VAL A 567 -0.58 22.85 -32.84
C VAL A 567 0.12 22.13 -33.99
N THR A 568 1.40 22.41 -34.20
CA THR A 568 2.19 21.78 -35.27
C THR A 568 2.42 20.29 -35.00
N HIS A 569 2.66 19.91 -33.75
CA HIS A 569 2.80 18.50 -33.35
C HIS A 569 1.51 17.70 -33.56
N VAL A 570 0.37 18.27 -33.18
CA VAL A 570 -0.95 17.64 -33.39
C VAL A 570 -1.30 17.59 -34.87
N ALA A 571 -0.99 18.62 -35.64
CA ALA A 571 -1.20 18.62 -37.10
C ALA A 571 -0.33 17.58 -37.83
N ALA A 572 0.86 17.27 -37.31
CA ALA A 572 1.74 16.24 -37.83
C ALA A 572 1.42 14.83 -37.31
N TRP A 573 0.48 14.69 -36.37
CA TRP A 573 0.09 13.42 -35.80
C TRP A 573 -0.76 12.62 -36.80
N VAL A 574 -0.48 11.33 -36.91
CA VAL A 574 -1.23 10.39 -37.76
C VAL A 574 -2.11 9.52 -36.85
N PRO A 575 -3.44 9.70 -36.89
CA PRO A 575 -4.36 8.85 -36.15
C PRO A 575 -4.29 7.41 -36.69
N PRO A 576 -4.33 6.38 -35.81
CA PRO A 576 -4.41 4.99 -36.23
C PRO A 576 -5.67 4.68 -37.04
N ASP A 577 -5.55 3.84 -38.04
CA ASP A 577 -6.67 3.38 -38.87
C ASP A 577 -7.51 2.27 -38.20
N THR A 578 -6.99 1.69 -37.12
CA THR A 578 -7.66 0.62 -36.36
C THR A 578 -8.72 1.18 -35.40
N PRO A 579 -9.86 0.48 -35.21
CA PRO A 579 -10.88 0.88 -34.23
C PRO A 579 -10.29 1.00 -32.82
N GLN A 580 -10.58 2.10 -32.14
CA GLN A 580 -10.08 2.37 -30.79
C GLN A 580 -11.21 2.37 -29.76
N GLY A 581 -10.86 2.18 -28.48
CA GLY A 581 -11.80 2.31 -27.37
C GLY A 581 -12.27 3.76 -27.20
N LEU A 582 -13.48 3.93 -26.65
CA LEU A 582 -14.13 5.24 -26.47
C LEU A 582 -13.25 6.24 -25.71
N ALA A 583 -12.62 5.82 -24.61
CA ALA A 583 -11.73 6.66 -23.81
C ALA A 583 -10.57 7.26 -24.63
N MET A 584 -10.05 6.52 -25.62
CA MET A 584 -8.97 6.98 -26.48
C MET A 584 -9.46 8.03 -27.48
N LEU A 585 -10.66 7.81 -28.06
CA LEU A 585 -11.28 8.76 -28.98
C LEU A 585 -11.67 10.06 -28.27
N ASP A 586 -12.22 9.97 -27.06
CA ASP A 586 -12.55 11.13 -26.23
C ASP A 586 -11.29 11.94 -25.89
N PHE A 587 -10.19 11.26 -25.57
CA PHE A 587 -8.89 11.91 -25.34
C PHE A 587 -8.41 12.67 -26.58
N GLN A 588 -8.42 12.02 -27.74
CA GLN A 588 -7.97 12.64 -28.99
C GLN A 588 -8.86 13.82 -29.38
N ALA A 589 -10.19 13.69 -29.22
CA ALA A 589 -11.12 14.79 -29.45
C ALA A 589 -10.83 15.98 -28.52
N ALA A 590 -10.56 15.74 -27.24
CA ALA A 590 -10.18 16.78 -26.29
C ALA A 590 -8.89 17.51 -26.71
N VAL A 591 -7.87 16.79 -27.20
CA VAL A 591 -6.65 17.41 -27.74
C VAL A 591 -6.95 18.29 -28.96
N LEU A 592 -7.83 17.83 -29.86
CA LEU A 592 -8.25 18.60 -31.04
C LEU A 592 -9.02 19.87 -30.65
N GLN A 593 -9.85 19.80 -29.61
CA GLN A 593 -10.52 20.98 -29.04
C GLN A 593 -9.50 21.98 -28.50
N LEU A 594 -8.50 21.52 -27.73
CA LEU A 594 -7.47 22.41 -27.17
C LEU A 594 -6.72 23.17 -28.26
N VAL A 595 -6.21 22.48 -29.28
CA VAL A 595 -5.50 23.16 -30.39
C VAL A 595 -6.43 24.05 -31.22
N THR A 596 -7.72 23.74 -31.26
CA THR A 596 -8.73 24.61 -31.90
C THR A 596 -8.89 25.91 -31.11
N THR A 597 -9.02 25.84 -29.79
CA THR A 597 -9.07 27.02 -28.91
C THR A 597 -7.83 27.90 -29.07
N LEU A 598 -6.63 27.29 -29.08
CA LEU A 598 -5.37 28.00 -29.32
C LEU A 598 -5.35 28.73 -30.69
N LEU A 599 -5.89 28.09 -31.74
CA LEU A 599 -5.96 28.70 -33.07
C LEU A 599 -7.01 29.81 -33.17
N VAL A 600 -8.14 29.68 -32.46
CA VAL A 600 -9.20 30.71 -32.37
C VAL A 600 -8.65 31.95 -31.67
N ASN A 601 -7.94 31.76 -30.55
CA ASN A 601 -7.38 32.83 -29.73
C ASN A 601 -6.10 33.45 -30.32
N ALA A 602 -5.47 32.81 -31.30
CA ALA A 602 -4.30 33.36 -31.99
C ALA A 602 -4.63 34.63 -32.80
N ARG A 603 -3.64 35.52 -32.94
CA ARG A 603 -3.74 36.73 -33.78
C ARG A 603 -3.88 36.37 -35.26
N GLU A 604 -4.53 37.23 -36.05
CA GLU A 604 -4.82 36.97 -37.47
C GLU A 604 -3.58 36.58 -38.29
N GLY A 605 -2.44 37.24 -38.05
CA GLY A 605 -1.17 36.90 -38.70
C GLY A 605 -0.67 35.49 -38.35
N MET A 606 -0.87 35.03 -37.12
CA MET A 606 -0.56 33.64 -36.71
C MET A 606 -1.52 32.65 -37.36
N ARG A 607 -2.83 32.93 -37.36
CA ARG A 607 -3.82 32.09 -38.04
C ARG A 607 -3.47 31.85 -39.51
N LYS A 608 -3.06 32.90 -40.22
CA LYS A 608 -2.61 32.81 -41.62
C LYS A 608 -1.34 31.96 -41.80
N ARG A 609 -0.39 32.04 -40.86
CA ARG A 609 0.84 31.20 -40.88
C ARG A 609 0.54 29.72 -40.70
N TYR A 610 -0.47 29.38 -39.88
CA TYR A 610 -0.79 28.00 -39.50
C TYR A 610 -2.00 27.40 -40.26
N VAL A 611 -2.41 27.97 -41.39
CA VAL A 611 -3.56 27.46 -42.20
C VAL A 611 -3.39 26.00 -42.61
N HIS A 612 -2.16 25.56 -42.92
CA HIS A 612 -1.88 24.17 -43.24
C HIS A 612 -2.06 23.25 -42.03
N SER A 613 -1.66 23.68 -40.84
CA SER A 613 -1.90 22.95 -39.58
C SER A 613 -3.40 22.88 -39.28
N SER A 614 -4.14 23.98 -39.42
CA SER A 614 -5.61 23.98 -39.33
C SER A 614 -6.26 23.07 -40.36
N SER A 615 -5.63 22.92 -41.52
CA SER A 615 -6.07 21.99 -42.59
C SER A 615 -5.93 20.54 -42.19
N ALA A 616 -4.77 20.16 -41.66
CA ALA A 616 -4.47 18.83 -41.17
C ALA A 616 -5.39 18.44 -39.98
N ILE A 617 -5.56 19.33 -39.00
CA ILE A 617 -6.37 19.08 -37.79
C ILE A 617 -7.83 18.73 -38.14
N VAL A 618 -8.44 19.42 -39.11
CA VAL A 618 -9.80 19.06 -39.58
C VAL A 618 -9.82 17.73 -40.33
N GLY A 619 -8.74 17.39 -41.04
CA GLY A 619 -8.60 16.08 -41.66
C GLY A 619 -8.62 14.97 -40.61
N ILE A 620 -7.84 15.15 -39.54
CA ILE A 620 -7.78 14.25 -38.38
C ILE A 620 -9.16 14.16 -37.72
N ALA A 621 -9.83 15.29 -37.44
CA ALA A 621 -11.16 15.30 -36.83
C ALA A 621 -12.20 14.52 -37.66
N LYS A 622 -12.17 14.66 -38.98
CA LYS A 622 -13.05 13.90 -39.89
C LYS A 622 -12.76 12.39 -39.87
N GLN A 623 -11.50 12.01 -39.77
CA GLN A 623 -11.10 10.60 -39.66
C GLN A 623 -11.57 10.00 -38.34
N LEU A 624 -11.39 10.70 -37.22
CA LEU A 624 -11.90 10.25 -35.90
C LEU A 624 -13.43 10.19 -35.88
N ARG A 625 -14.11 11.13 -36.54
CA ARG A 625 -15.57 11.12 -36.70
C ARG A 625 -16.06 9.85 -37.41
N ALA A 626 -15.32 9.38 -38.42
CA ALA A 626 -15.65 8.15 -39.13
C ALA A 626 -15.48 6.90 -38.25
N GLN A 627 -14.61 6.95 -37.23
CA GLN A 627 -14.38 5.87 -36.27
C GLN A 627 -15.37 5.90 -35.09
N ALA A 628 -15.81 7.10 -34.68
CA ALA A 628 -16.84 7.29 -33.68
C ALA A 628 -18.20 6.84 -34.23
N GLY A 629 -18.56 5.57 -34.00
CA GLY A 629 -19.85 5.03 -34.42
C GLY A 629 -21.05 5.88 -33.98
N ALA A 630 -22.20 5.73 -34.65
CA ALA A 630 -23.39 6.58 -34.49
C ALA A 630 -24.02 6.62 -33.08
N GLY A 631 -23.54 5.79 -32.13
CA GLY A 631 -24.03 5.76 -30.75
C GLY A 631 -23.39 6.79 -29.81
N ASN A 632 -22.34 7.51 -30.22
CA ASN A 632 -21.57 8.40 -29.35
C ASN A 632 -21.85 9.89 -29.66
N ALA A 633 -23.06 10.36 -29.32
CA ALA A 633 -23.53 11.70 -29.69
C ALA A 633 -22.61 12.84 -29.19
N SER A 634 -22.16 12.80 -27.93
CA SER A 634 -21.29 13.83 -27.32
C SER A 634 -19.91 13.92 -27.99
N LEU A 635 -19.31 12.78 -28.32
CA LEU A 635 -18.04 12.72 -29.04
C LEU A 635 -18.18 13.27 -30.47
N LEU A 636 -19.27 12.92 -31.16
CA LEU A 636 -19.56 13.44 -32.50
C LEU A 636 -19.78 14.95 -32.49
N GLU A 637 -20.49 15.48 -31.50
CA GLU A 637 -20.67 16.92 -31.30
C GLU A 637 -19.31 17.63 -31.10
N SER A 638 -18.48 17.10 -30.21
CA SER A 638 -17.13 17.62 -29.93
C SER A 638 -16.26 17.70 -31.19
N LEU A 639 -16.29 16.67 -32.04
CA LEU A 639 -15.54 16.63 -33.29
C LEU A 639 -16.14 17.55 -34.36
N ASP A 640 -17.47 17.68 -34.40
CA ASP A 640 -18.17 18.56 -35.35
C ASP A 640 -17.92 20.03 -35.04
N ASP A 641 -17.80 20.38 -33.76
CA ASP A 641 -17.41 21.72 -33.32
C ASP A 641 -15.99 22.07 -33.80
N VAL A 642 -15.04 21.14 -33.70
CA VAL A 642 -13.68 21.32 -34.25
C VAL A 642 -13.72 21.56 -35.76
N VAL A 643 -14.44 20.71 -36.50
CA VAL A 643 -14.54 20.81 -37.97
C VAL A 643 -15.19 22.13 -38.38
N THR A 644 -16.26 22.53 -37.70
CA THR A 644 -17.02 23.75 -38.01
C THR A 644 -16.21 25.00 -37.66
N THR A 645 -15.60 25.03 -36.48
CA THR A 645 -14.85 26.19 -35.98
C THR A 645 -13.61 26.45 -36.81
N LEU A 646 -12.78 25.43 -37.04
CA LEU A 646 -11.59 25.57 -37.89
C LEU A 646 -11.96 25.76 -39.37
N GLY A 647 -13.12 25.26 -39.81
CA GLY A 647 -13.64 25.51 -41.15
C GLY A 647 -13.97 26.98 -41.40
N ARG A 648 -14.46 27.70 -40.38
CA ARG A 648 -14.76 29.15 -40.44
C ARG A 648 -13.52 30.05 -40.35
N LEU A 649 -12.42 29.54 -39.78
CA LEU A 649 -11.16 30.27 -39.63
C LEU A 649 -10.27 30.25 -40.88
N ARG A 650 -10.63 29.45 -41.89
CA ARG A 650 -10.01 29.43 -43.22
C ARG A 650 -10.72 30.41 -44.14
#